data_AF-A0A5E9ANN1-F1
#
_entry.id   AF-A0A5E9ANN1-F1
#
_cell.length_a   1.000
_cell.length_b   1.000
_cell.length_c   1.000
_cell.angle_alpha   90.00
_cell.angle_beta   90.00
_cell.angle_gamma   90.00
#
_symmetry.space_group_name_H-M   'P 1'
#
loop_
_entity.id
_entity.type
_entity.pdbx_description
1 polymer ?
#
loop_
_entity_poly.entity_id
_entity_poly.type
_entity_poly.pdbx_seq_one_letter_code
_entity_poly.pdbx_strand_id
1 'polypeptide(L)'
;MMSVETAANIDFGTGATGTTTLTNLSLVTNASGTGIKFGAASGTVTATNVDTTGASGLSVVGGNAAFSFDSASSITNVAGTAVSVTNRTGGSFGFAGAVTSSIGGSGIAISGATGVNTVSFTGAVNYNNAAGTAVSVNNGGTASTVSFANLAITTGGGNTAFTATNGGTVNVTTGSISANASQAVNLNGIAAGINFTSTTSGGGTNNVALTNVTGTVNLGTGALTGASGVAFLGSGGTATVTYGGSITKTSDGRTIDIQNRTGGTVTLSGAVSSTGLSDGIFLNANTGSTINFTGALTIDTSSSNSIGFNAIGGGTVSATASGSTINSGQATALNVVNTTIGASGLKFQSISSGGGTAAGIVLDGTGSSGGLTVTGTGSAGSGGTISSKTGADILTGTDAGGQTVSGSAGTGIFLRNTSGASFTNMQLNDFSNFAVYGNTVTNFTMTGMTINGVNGNNNAGDREESSIRFDNLLGTSSITNSSISGGYNQNVDLYNTSGTLTRLTMDNIQFGLIDATGGNDNVRGQVYNTATANYTLTNSTFAGTRADFIAFLANNNSTMDAVVRSNTFHNGQAIIPGGGSAIDIRSGSGTLAQAATTTFDISHNTLANTGADAANAYDTVGIFVAKGKDSGTMAGTIASNTIGPAKSGANADGIFVRSAGAGTTTVLIQNNSLSGYGNAGIHLQNNDGSSTMNASIFGNVESNPNSQNIYGLFVDNGATASDTSTMNLVVGDASNLGKQNTFVSSAIGIVDVSLANTVNAHFNLARGGSTAGTPNTTGTLAQVTQIIGDDNTGSPTVDNTASAGVITLTDTLPPLPPVVAP
;
A
#
# COMPACT_ATOMS: atom_id res chain seq x y z
N MET A 1 24.33 -2.71 73.13
CA MET A 1 25.54 -3.03 72.33
C MET A 1 25.84 -4.50 72.52
N MET A 2 25.84 -5.28 71.44
CA MET A 2 26.28 -6.68 71.43
C MET A 2 27.45 -6.72 70.43
N SER A 3 28.70 -6.73 70.90
CA SER A 3 29.87 -6.96 70.04
C SER A 3 30.22 -8.44 70.15
N VAL A 4 29.90 -9.23 69.13
CA VAL A 4 30.23 -10.67 69.07
C VAL A 4 30.98 -10.91 67.77
N GLU A 5 32.18 -11.45 67.90
CA GLU A 5 33.17 -11.56 66.82
C GLU A 5 32.82 -12.66 65.79
N THR A 6 31.94 -13.61 66.13
CA THR A 6 31.28 -14.55 65.19
C THR A 6 30.02 -15.15 65.84
N ALA A 7 28.84 -15.00 65.23
CA ALA A 7 27.61 -15.69 65.66
C ALA A 7 27.00 -16.47 64.48
N ALA A 8 26.35 -17.60 64.76
CA ALA A 8 25.78 -18.46 63.71
C ALA A 8 24.53 -17.84 63.05
N ASN A 9 23.70 -17.16 63.83
CA ASN A 9 22.52 -16.40 63.38
C ASN A 9 22.00 -15.47 64.50
N ILE A 10 21.14 -14.51 64.13
CA ILE A 10 20.42 -13.63 65.05
C ILE A 10 18.93 -13.61 64.67
N ASP A 11 18.05 -13.99 65.59
CA ASP A 11 16.59 -13.85 65.44
C ASP A 11 16.04 -12.90 66.51
N PHE A 12 15.49 -11.77 66.09
CA PHE A 12 14.87 -10.77 66.96
C PHE A 12 13.44 -11.13 67.37
N GLY A 13 12.92 -12.28 66.91
CA GLY A 13 11.56 -12.72 67.19
C GLY A 13 10.50 -11.77 66.64
N THR A 14 9.31 -11.79 67.23
CA THR A 14 8.19 -10.92 66.86
C THR A 14 8.12 -9.70 67.78
N GLY A 15 8.00 -8.49 67.20
CA GLY A 15 7.65 -7.27 67.94
C GLY A 15 8.84 -6.50 68.50
N ALA A 16 10.02 -6.56 67.88
CA ALA A 16 11.11 -5.64 68.22
C ALA A 16 10.64 -4.18 68.03
N THR A 17 10.73 -3.35 69.06
CA THR A 17 10.30 -1.94 69.05
C THR A 17 11.45 -1.02 69.45
N GLY A 18 11.34 0.28 69.13
CA GLY A 18 12.36 1.27 69.49
C GLY A 18 13.54 1.33 68.53
N THR A 19 14.76 1.45 69.04
CA THR A 19 15.98 1.53 68.23
C THR A 19 16.83 0.27 68.41
N THR A 20 17.13 -0.42 67.31
CA THR A 20 18.07 -1.54 67.25
C THR A 20 19.33 -1.10 66.50
N THR A 21 20.50 -1.27 67.11
CA THR A 21 21.80 -0.96 66.48
C THR A 21 22.65 -2.22 66.38
N LEU A 22 23.10 -2.53 65.18
CA LEU A 22 24.02 -3.62 64.85
C LEU A 22 25.32 -3.00 64.32
N THR A 23 26.47 -3.46 64.80
CA THR A 23 27.76 -2.87 64.41
C THR A 23 28.84 -3.95 64.37
N ASN A 24 29.59 -4.03 63.27
CA ASN A 24 30.73 -4.94 63.08
C ASN A 24 30.38 -6.40 63.36
N LEU A 25 29.35 -6.91 62.69
CA LEU A 25 28.91 -8.30 62.83
C LEU A 25 29.31 -9.10 61.59
N SER A 26 29.88 -10.28 61.80
CA SER A 26 30.08 -11.29 60.74
C SER A 26 29.37 -12.58 61.13
N LEU A 27 28.39 -12.99 60.31
CA LEU A 27 27.47 -14.08 60.59
C LEU A 27 27.62 -15.18 59.55
N VAL A 28 28.05 -16.36 59.97
CA VAL A 28 28.19 -17.53 59.11
C VAL A 28 27.14 -18.56 59.50
N THR A 29 26.10 -18.67 58.68
CA THR A 29 24.96 -19.56 58.93
C THR A 29 25.24 -21.00 58.50
N ASN A 30 24.77 -21.94 59.30
CA ASN A 30 24.72 -23.36 58.93
C ASN A 30 23.64 -23.61 57.86
N ALA A 31 23.65 -24.79 57.22
CA ALA A 31 22.88 -25.10 56.00
C ALA A 31 21.35 -24.84 56.03
N SER A 32 20.73 -24.61 57.20
CA SER A 32 19.30 -24.33 57.35
C SER A 32 18.96 -23.00 58.05
N GLY A 33 19.96 -22.22 58.46
CA GLY A 33 19.77 -20.96 59.21
C GLY A 33 19.47 -19.74 58.34
N THR A 34 18.89 -18.70 58.94
CA THR A 34 18.87 -17.33 58.38
C THR A 34 19.79 -16.45 59.22
N GLY A 35 20.67 -15.68 58.60
CA GLY A 35 21.70 -14.89 59.28
C GLY A 35 21.09 -13.90 60.24
N ILE A 36 20.15 -13.09 59.75
CA ILE A 36 19.40 -12.14 60.56
C ILE A 36 17.92 -12.26 60.28
N LYS A 37 17.10 -12.30 61.33
CA LYS A 37 15.64 -12.35 61.21
C LYS A 37 14.94 -11.34 62.10
N PHE A 38 13.97 -10.64 61.52
CA PHE A 38 13.07 -9.71 62.20
C PHE A 38 11.61 -10.09 61.95
N GLY A 39 10.81 -10.18 63.00
CA GLY A 39 9.35 -10.31 62.95
C GLY A 39 8.66 -9.07 63.50
N ALA A 40 7.67 -8.54 62.77
CA ALA A 40 6.80 -7.41 63.12
C ALA A 40 7.53 -6.20 63.76
N ALA A 41 8.74 -5.89 63.29
CA ALA A 41 9.55 -4.84 63.90
C ALA A 41 8.95 -3.44 63.65
N SER A 42 9.07 -2.55 64.64
CA SER A 42 8.70 -1.13 64.57
C SER A 42 9.82 -0.25 65.10
N GLY A 43 9.85 1.04 64.73
CA GLY A 43 10.92 1.96 65.10
C GLY A 43 12.07 1.98 64.07
N THR A 44 13.32 1.97 64.52
CA THR A 44 14.50 2.12 63.65
C THR A 44 15.49 0.97 63.86
N VAL A 45 16.01 0.41 62.77
CA VAL A 45 17.10 -0.57 62.78
C VAL A 45 18.27 0.01 61.98
N THR A 46 19.39 0.26 62.64
CA THR A 46 20.63 0.74 62.00
C THR A 46 21.70 -0.34 62.09
N ALA A 47 22.26 -0.71 60.95
CA ALA A 47 23.28 -1.72 60.79
C ALA A 47 24.51 -1.13 60.09
N THR A 48 25.64 -1.16 60.78
CA THR A 48 26.92 -0.64 60.29
C THR A 48 27.90 -1.80 60.18
N ASN A 49 28.39 -2.10 58.98
CA ASN A 49 29.30 -3.22 58.73
C ASN A 49 28.75 -4.56 59.27
N VAL A 50 27.62 -5.00 58.73
CA VAL A 50 26.95 -6.26 59.08
C VAL A 50 26.96 -7.21 57.90
N ASP A 51 27.67 -8.33 58.06
CA ASP A 51 27.93 -9.30 57.01
C ASP A 51 27.26 -10.65 57.29
N THR A 52 26.65 -11.25 56.28
CA THR A 52 26.06 -12.60 56.35
C THR A 52 26.54 -13.50 55.24
N THR A 53 26.86 -14.76 55.56
CA THR A 53 27.22 -15.82 54.60
C THR A 53 26.60 -17.17 54.99
N GLY A 54 26.61 -18.16 54.08
CA GLY A 54 26.22 -19.55 54.38
C GLY A 54 24.88 -19.98 53.77
N ALA A 55 23.85 -20.22 54.60
CA ALA A 55 22.49 -20.55 54.16
C ALA A 55 21.68 -19.33 53.72
N SER A 56 20.71 -18.83 54.48
CA SER A 56 19.91 -17.64 54.12
C SER A 56 20.49 -16.38 54.77
N GLY A 57 20.42 -15.24 54.08
CA GLY A 57 21.03 -13.99 54.56
C GLY A 57 20.17 -13.25 55.58
N LEU A 58 19.12 -12.57 55.10
CA LEU A 58 18.30 -11.66 55.90
C LEU A 58 16.80 -11.90 55.65
N SER A 59 16.01 -11.93 56.73
CA SER A 59 14.55 -12.03 56.68
C SER A 59 13.88 -10.94 57.51
N VAL A 60 12.94 -10.22 56.90
CA VAL A 60 12.05 -9.25 57.55
C VAL A 60 10.62 -9.68 57.26
N VAL A 61 9.83 -9.93 58.29
CA VAL A 61 8.43 -10.34 58.18
C VAL A 61 7.56 -9.37 58.98
N GLY A 62 6.65 -8.66 58.33
CA GLY A 62 5.73 -7.74 59.00
C GLY A 62 6.36 -6.41 59.44
N GLY A 63 5.56 -5.59 60.11
CA GLY A 63 6.02 -4.37 60.78
C GLY A 63 6.25 -3.18 59.86
N ASN A 64 6.61 -2.06 60.48
CA ASN A 64 6.79 -0.75 59.85
C ASN A 64 8.11 -0.07 60.23
N ALA A 65 9.09 -0.80 60.78
CA ALA A 65 10.39 -0.23 61.13
C ALA A 65 11.13 0.34 59.90
N ALA A 66 11.95 1.38 60.13
CA ALA A 66 12.91 1.91 59.18
C ALA A 66 14.24 1.15 59.33
N PHE A 67 14.58 0.30 58.36
CA PHE A 67 15.85 -0.43 58.32
C PHE A 67 16.88 0.33 57.47
N SER A 68 18.10 0.45 57.97
CA SER A 68 19.24 1.03 57.25
C SER A 68 20.49 0.20 57.48
N PHE A 69 20.96 -0.48 56.44
CA PHE A 69 22.27 -1.15 56.38
C PHE A 69 23.20 -0.30 55.51
N ASP A 70 24.38 0.01 56.01
CA ASP A 70 25.36 0.85 55.33
C ASP A 70 26.09 0.13 54.18
N SER A 71 26.97 0.86 53.48
CA SER A 71 27.73 0.34 52.34
C SER A 71 28.83 -0.63 52.72
N ALA A 72 29.20 -0.72 54.00
CA ALA A 72 30.16 -1.69 54.50
C ALA A 72 29.53 -3.06 54.78
N SER A 73 28.20 -3.11 54.97
CA SER A 73 27.45 -4.35 55.17
C SER A 73 27.42 -5.23 53.91
N SER A 74 27.22 -6.55 54.04
CA SER A 74 27.14 -7.45 52.90
C SER A 74 26.33 -8.73 53.15
N ILE A 75 25.81 -9.32 52.08
CA ILE A 75 25.22 -10.67 52.07
C ILE A 75 25.92 -11.41 50.95
N THR A 76 26.70 -12.44 51.25
CA THR A 76 27.52 -13.12 50.23
C THR A 76 27.49 -14.64 50.38
N ASN A 77 27.63 -15.37 49.27
CA ASN A 77 27.72 -16.84 49.25
C ASN A 77 26.59 -17.54 50.03
N VAL A 78 25.36 -17.06 49.87
CA VAL A 78 24.16 -17.63 50.48
C VAL A 78 23.52 -18.69 49.58
N ALA A 79 23.35 -19.90 50.11
CA ALA A 79 22.71 -21.04 49.45
C ALA A 79 21.17 -21.01 49.53
N GLY A 80 20.62 -20.29 50.51
CA GLY A 80 19.19 -20.10 50.71
C GLY A 80 18.67 -18.85 50.00
N THR A 81 17.70 -18.15 50.61
CA THR A 81 17.26 -16.84 50.12
C THR A 81 18.18 -15.75 50.68
N ALA A 82 18.75 -14.91 49.80
CA ALA A 82 19.64 -13.83 50.22
C ALA A 82 18.90 -12.79 51.08
N VAL A 83 17.78 -12.29 50.57
CA VAL A 83 16.94 -11.32 51.29
C VAL A 83 15.47 -11.65 51.09
N SER A 84 14.73 -11.76 52.20
CA SER A 84 13.27 -11.90 52.21
C SER A 84 12.64 -10.73 52.96
N VAL A 85 11.76 -9.97 52.32
CA VAL A 85 10.99 -8.88 52.93
C VAL A 85 9.52 -9.12 52.67
N THR A 86 8.79 -9.54 53.69
CA THR A 86 7.40 -9.99 53.52
C THR A 86 6.45 -9.29 54.48
N ASN A 87 5.17 -9.18 54.08
CA ASN A 87 4.07 -8.75 54.93
C ASN A 87 4.21 -7.37 55.59
N ARG A 88 5.06 -6.48 55.04
CA ARG A 88 5.29 -5.15 55.60
C ARG A 88 3.99 -4.35 55.70
N THR A 89 3.79 -3.69 56.84
CA THR A 89 2.63 -2.82 57.10
C THR A 89 2.94 -1.33 56.89
N GLY A 90 4.20 -0.99 56.63
CA GLY A 90 4.65 0.38 56.34
C GLY A 90 6.18 0.52 56.37
N GLY A 91 6.67 1.75 56.55
CA GLY A 91 8.09 2.04 56.81
C GLY A 91 9.03 1.86 55.63
N SER A 92 10.33 1.78 55.91
CA SER A 92 11.39 1.67 54.91
C SER A 92 12.36 0.52 55.18
N PHE A 93 12.95 -0.01 54.11
CA PHE A 93 14.08 -0.92 54.14
C PHE A 93 15.14 -0.42 53.18
N GLY A 94 16.33 -0.10 53.69
CA GLY A 94 17.48 0.33 52.90
C GLY A 94 18.67 -0.59 53.13
N PHE A 95 19.26 -1.09 52.05
CA PHE A 95 20.49 -1.88 52.07
C PHE A 95 21.51 -1.27 51.10
N ALA A 96 22.55 -0.63 51.62
CA ALA A 96 23.60 0.00 50.81
C ALA A 96 24.79 -0.91 50.51
N GLY A 97 24.87 -2.03 51.22
CA GLY A 97 25.86 -3.09 51.01
C GLY A 97 25.68 -3.92 49.75
N ALA A 98 26.64 -4.78 49.45
CA ALA A 98 26.56 -5.73 48.34
C ALA A 98 25.71 -6.96 48.71
N VAL A 99 24.92 -7.46 47.75
CA VAL A 99 24.13 -8.70 47.89
C VAL A 99 24.52 -9.67 46.77
N THR A 100 25.06 -10.83 47.15
CA THR A 100 25.47 -11.90 46.22
C THR A 100 25.03 -13.28 46.72
N SER A 101 24.47 -14.10 45.84
CA SER A 101 24.09 -15.51 46.15
C SER A 101 25.18 -16.49 45.74
N SER A 102 25.21 -17.67 46.34
CA SER A 102 25.96 -18.79 45.79
C SER A 102 25.24 -19.39 44.57
N ILE A 103 25.96 -20.24 43.83
CA ILE A 103 25.36 -21.09 42.80
C ILE A 103 24.23 -21.92 43.43
N GLY A 104 23.06 -21.95 42.79
CA GLY A 104 21.87 -22.70 43.20
C GLY A 104 20.94 -21.99 44.20
N GLY A 105 21.34 -20.87 44.80
CA GLY A 105 20.51 -20.15 45.79
C GLY A 105 19.37 -19.31 45.22
N SER A 106 18.50 -18.80 46.08
CA SER A 106 17.46 -17.80 45.75
C SER A 106 17.95 -16.39 46.09
N GLY A 107 17.58 -15.38 45.31
CA GLY A 107 18.06 -14.01 45.51
C GLY A 107 17.18 -13.19 46.46
N ILE A 108 16.46 -12.22 45.93
CA ILE A 108 15.55 -11.33 46.68
C ILE A 108 14.10 -11.72 46.48
N ALA A 109 13.36 -11.87 47.58
CA ALA A 109 11.92 -12.06 47.58
C ALA A 109 11.24 -10.94 48.40
N ILE A 110 10.40 -10.16 47.75
CA ILE A 110 9.59 -9.09 48.36
C ILE A 110 8.13 -9.40 48.10
N SER A 111 7.31 -9.56 49.14
CA SER A 111 5.90 -9.95 48.95
C SER A 111 4.96 -9.54 50.08
N GLY A 112 3.65 -9.58 49.80
CA GLY A 112 2.60 -9.52 50.82
C GLY A 112 2.46 -8.17 51.53
N ALA A 113 3.00 -7.09 50.99
CA ALA A 113 2.83 -5.76 51.59
C ALA A 113 1.34 -5.45 51.83
N THR A 114 1.01 -5.06 53.05
CA THR A 114 -0.35 -4.68 53.48
C THR A 114 -0.50 -3.18 53.71
N GLY A 115 0.62 -2.46 53.75
CA GLY A 115 0.69 -1.00 53.76
C GLY A 115 1.81 -0.48 52.87
N VAL A 116 1.71 0.79 52.47
CA VAL A 116 2.70 1.45 51.60
C VAL A 116 4.06 1.48 52.29
N ASN A 117 5.08 0.95 51.63
CA ASN A 117 6.45 0.91 52.13
C ASN A 117 7.47 1.11 51.01
N THR A 118 8.72 1.32 51.39
CA THR A 118 9.84 1.45 50.46
C THR A 118 10.90 0.39 50.74
N VAL A 119 11.39 -0.29 49.70
CA VAL A 119 12.52 -1.22 49.77
C VAL A 119 13.58 -0.74 48.77
N SER A 120 14.80 -0.50 49.22
CA SER A 120 15.86 0.07 48.38
C SER A 120 17.18 -0.66 48.58
N PHE A 121 17.75 -1.13 47.47
CA PHE A 121 19.11 -1.66 47.38
C PHE A 121 19.98 -0.65 46.63
N THR A 122 20.86 0.04 47.36
CA THR A 122 21.75 1.06 46.77
C THR A 122 23.15 0.53 46.47
N GLY A 123 23.54 -0.60 47.08
CA GLY A 123 24.71 -1.38 46.69
C GLY A 123 24.42 -2.31 45.52
N ALA A 124 25.48 -2.97 45.03
CA ALA A 124 25.36 -3.91 43.92
C ALA A 124 24.64 -5.20 44.34
N VAL A 125 23.66 -5.62 43.53
CA VAL A 125 22.97 -6.90 43.66
C VAL A 125 23.42 -7.79 42.49
N ASN A 126 24.25 -8.80 42.77
CA ASN A 126 24.81 -9.69 41.75
C ASN A 126 24.45 -11.15 42.04
N TYR A 127 23.64 -11.75 41.18
CA TYR A 127 23.24 -13.15 41.30
C TYR A 127 23.89 -14.01 40.22
N ASN A 128 24.55 -15.08 40.64
CA ASN A 128 25.19 -16.04 39.75
C ASN A 128 24.58 -17.43 39.92
N ASN A 129 23.82 -17.85 38.91
CA ASN A 129 23.28 -19.19 38.74
C ASN A 129 22.22 -19.59 39.80
N ALA A 130 21.18 -18.78 39.97
CA ALA A 130 20.06 -19.13 40.85
C ALA A 130 19.27 -20.34 40.30
N ALA A 131 19.01 -21.35 41.15
CA ALA A 131 18.03 -22.41 40.84
C ALA A 131 16.60 -22.00 41.26
N GLY A 132 16.47 -20.96 42.10
CA GLY A 132 15.20 -20.28 42.38
C GLY A 132 15.04 -18.99 41.54
N THR A 133 13.90 -18.30 41.70
CA THR A 133 13.71 -16.95 41.13
C THR A 133 14.74 -16.00 41.72
N ALA A 134 15.53 -15.31 40.88
CA ALA A 134 16.61 -14.45 41.37
C ALA A 134 16.06 -13.18 42.03
N VAL A 135 15.11 -12.49 41.40
CA VAL A 135 14.37 -11.38 42.03
C VAL A 135 12.88 -11.55 41.81
N SER A 136 12.11 -11.56 42.90
CA SER A 136 10.65 -11.58 42.89
C SER A 136 10.09 -10.45 43.73
N VAL A 137 9.31 -9.57 43.11
CA VAL A 137 8.62 -8.47 43.77
C VAL A 137 7.11 -8.62 43.58
N ASN A 138 6.37 -8.57 44.68
CA ASN A 138 4.93 -8.46 44.71
C ASN A 138 4.52 -7.41 45.74
N ASN A 139 4.07 -6.24 45.28
CA ASN A 139 3.71 -5.13 46.16
C ASN A 139 2.33 -5.28 46.82
N GLY A 140 1.65 -6.43 46.69
CA GLY A 140 0.39 -6.69 47.40
C GLY A 140 -0.78 -5.78 46.97
N GLY A 141 -0.71 -5.14 45.81
CA GLY A 141 -1.67 -4.13 45.36
C GLY A 141 -1.45 -2.74 45.98
N THR A 142 -0.41 -2.58 46.78
CA THR A 142 -0.08 -1.30 47.43
C THR A 142 0.76 -0.40 46.53
N ALA A 143 0.73 0.90 46.77
CA ALA A 143 1.60 1.88 46.10
C ALA A 143 3.06 1.86 46.60
N SER A 144 3.56 0.69 47.03
CA SER A 144 4.92 0.54 47.55
C SER A 144 5.97 0.75 46.45
N THR A 145 7.17 1.15 46.85
CA THR A 145 8.29 1.36 45.93
C THR A 145 9.42 0.39 46.22
N VAL A 146 9.88 -0.34 45.21
CA VAL A 146 11.09 -1.17 45.28
C VAL A 146 12.12 -0.63 44.30
N SER A 147 13.36 -0.41 44.75
CA SER A 147 14.41 0.18 43.91
C SER A 147 15.73 -0.58 44.00
N PHE A 148 16.39 -0.74 42.86
CA PHE A 148 17.72 -1.30 42.72
C PHE A 148 18.63 -0.30 42.00
N ALA A 149 19.77 0.04 42.59
CA ALA A 149 20.76 0.89 41.94
C ALA A 149 21.51 0.12 40.84
N ASN A 150 21.97 -1.10 41.14
CA ASN A 150 22.65 -1.97 40.19
C ASN A 150 22.21 -3.41 40.39
N LEU A 151 21.62 -4.02 39.36
CA LEU A 151 21.08 -5.38 39.40
C LEU A 151 21.63 -6.25 38.26
N ALA A 152 22.57 -7.14 38.57
CA ALA A 152 23.07 -8.14 37.64
C ALA A 152 22.54 -9.53 38.00
N ILE A 153 21.88 -10.20 37.05
CA ILE A 153 21.29 -11.52 37.24
C ILE A 153 21.80 -12.47 36.17
N THR A 154 22.35 -13.60 36.60
CA THR A 154 22.60 -14.78 35.77
C THR A 154 21.82 -15.96 36.34
N THR A 155 20.98 -16.62 35.54
CA THR A 155 20.28 -17.85 35.95
C THR A 155 20.77 -19.05 35.16
N GLY A 156 20.87 -20.22 35.81
CA GLY A 156 21.12 -21.49 35.12
C GLY A 156 20.04 -22.55 35.37
N GLY A 157 18.97 -22.23 36.11
CA GLY A 157 17.76 -23.05 36.26
C GLY A 157 16.59 -22.60 35.37
N GLY A 158 15.44 -23.24 35.52
CA GLY A 158 14.21 -22.98 34.74
C GLY A 158 13.35 -21.81 35.23
N ASN A 159 13.74 -21.14 36.31
CA ASN A 159 12.96 -20.08 36.96
C ASN A 159 13.17 -18.71 36.30
N THR A 160 12.14 -17.87 36.35
CA THR A 160 12.21 -16.49 35.86
C THR A 160 13.31 -15.70 36.59
N ALA A 161 14.10 -14.93 35.84
CA ALA A 161 15.20 -14.15 36.42
C ALA A 161 14.68 -12.94 37.22
N PHE A 162 13.83 -12.12 36.62
CA PHE A 162 13.27 -10.92 37.25
C PHE A 162 11.74 -10.89 37.14
N THR A 163 11.05 -10.88 38.28
CA THR A 163 9.59 -10.78 38.35
C THR A 163 9.18 -9.58 39.22
N ALA A 164 8.25 -8.76 38.71
CA ALA A 164 7.65 -7.67 39.48
C ALA A 164 6.15 -7.55 39.18
N THR A 165 5.32 -7.65 40.21
CA THR A 165 3.87 -7.82 40.06
C THR A 165 3.05 -7.05 41.10
N ASN A 166 1.77 -6.86 40.78
CA ASN A 166 0.72 -6.49 41.71
C ASN A 166 0.93 -5.10 42.37
N GLY A 167 1.03 -4.06 41.54
CA GLY A 167 0.97 -2.66 41.97
C GLY A 167 2.33 -2.03 42.32
N GLY A 168 2.27 -0.75 42.67
CA GLY A 168 3.43 0.01 43.12
C GLY A 168 4.43 0.36 42.02
N THR A 169 5.56 0.92 42.45
CA THR A 169 6.66 1.34 41.57
C THR A 169 7.85 0.38 41.73
N VAL A 170 8.44 -0.06 40.62
CA VAL A 170 9.69 -0.83 40.65
C VAL A 170 10.72 -0.18 39.75
N ASN A 171 11.86 0.20 40.35
CA ASN A 171 12.94 0.89 39.67
C ASN A 171 14.20 0.02 39.61
N VAL A 172 14.87 0.04 38.45
CA VAL A 172 16.22 -0.47 38.26
C VAL A 172 17.00 0.62 37.56
N THR A 173 17.99 1.20 38.22
CA THR A 173 18.76 2.32 37.65
C THR A 173 19.72 1.85 36.56
N THR A 174 20.40 0.72 36.81
CA THR A 174 21.21 0.00 35.83
C THR A 174 21.25 -1.49 36.19
N GLY A 175 21.60 -2.35 35.24
CA GLY A 175 21.72 -3.78 35.47
C GLY A 175 21.79 -4.61 34.20
N SER A 176 21.94 -5.92 34.34
CA SER A 176 21.93 -6.87 33.22
C SER A 176 21.25 -8.18 33.60
N ILE A 177 20.57 -8.82 32.65
CA ILE A 177 19.99 -10.16 32.82
C ILE A 177 20.58 -11.12 31.78
N SER A 178 21.03 -12.28 32.25
CA SER A 178 21.46 -13.42 31.44
C SER A 178 20.77 -14.70 31.91
N ALA A 179 19.62 -15.02 31.30
CA ALA A 179 18.86 -16.22 31.61
C ALA A 179 19.10 -17.32 30.57
N ASN A 180 19.78 -18.42 30.93
CA ASN A 180 20.22 -19.39 29.92
C ASN A 180 19.09 -20.26 29.34
N ALA A 181 18.11 -20.67 30.15
CA ALA A 181 17.04 -21.59 29.74
C ALA A 181 15.67 -21.19 30.30
N SER A 182 15.50 -19.93 30.72
CA SER A 182 14.32 -19.45 31.41
C SER A 182 13.92 -18.04 30.99
N GLN A 183 12.73 -17.62 31.40
CA GLN A 183 12.22 -16.27 31.20
C GLN A 183 13.13 -15.23 31.88
N ALA A 184 13.52 -14.19 31.14
CA ALA A 184 14.31 -13.11 31.71
C ALA A 184 13.46 -12.16 32.55
N VAL A 185 12.34 -11.68 32.01
CA VAL A 185 11.55 -10.60 32.62
C VAL A 185 10.06 -10.92 32.62
N ASN A 186 9.41 -10.75 33.76
CA ASN A 186 7.95 -10.79 33.92
C ASN A 186 7.46 -9.61 34.75
N LEU A 187 6.80 -8.64 34.11
CA LEU A 187 6.23 -7.47 34.75
C LEU A 187 4.71 -7.50 34.63
N ASN A 188 3.98 -7.32 35.74
CA ASN A 188 2.52 -7.32 35.72
C ASN A 188 1.88 -6.29 36.66
N GLY A 189 1.24 -5.26 36.10
CA GLY A 189 0.45 -4.29 36.85
C GLY A 189 1.27 -3.35 37.72
N ILE A 190 2.48 -2.97 37.26
CA ILE A 190 3.39 -2.07 37.98
C ILE A 190 3.63 -0.77 37.21
N ALA A 191 4.05 0.29 37.93
CA ALA A 191 4.73 1.43 37.34
C ALA A 191 6.25 1.13 37.29
N ALA A 192 6.82 1.05 36.09
CA ALA A 192 8.21 0.71 35.89
C ALA A 192 9.10 1.95 35.73
N GLY A 193 10.26 1.92 36.38
CA GLY A 193 11.42 2.76 36.09
C GLY A 193 12.63 1.87 35.87
N ILE A 194 12.56 0.96 34.90
CA ILE A 194 13.52 -0.12 34.72
C ILE A 194 14.48 0.22 33.57
N ASN A 195 15.78 0.15 33.85
CA ASN A 195 16.84 0.35 32.90
C ASN A 195 17.90 -0.76 33.02
N PHE A 196 17.83 -1.73 32.12
CA PHE A 196 18.86 -2.74 31.92
C PHE A 196 19.75 -2.36 30.73
N THR A 197 21.06 -2.61 30.85
CA THR A 197 22.01 -2.47 29.74
C THR A 197 21.92 -3.66 28.78
N SER A 198 21.54 -4.84 29.27
CA SER A 198 21.27 -6.03 28.46
C SER A 198 20.28 -6.98 29.12
N THR A 199 19.49 -7.66 28.29
CA THR A 199 18.54 -8.71 28.65
C THR A 199 18.67 -9.86 27.66
N THR A 200 19.16 -11.01 28.14
CA THR A 200 19.29 -12.25 27.38
C THR A 200 18.44 -13.35 28.01
N SER A 201 17.76 -14.15 27.18
CA SER A 201 16.97 -15.30 27.59
C SER A 201 17.09 -16.40 26.54
N GLY A 202 17.36 -17.64 26.95
CA GLY A 202 17.40 -18.81 26.08
C GLY A 202 16.22 -19.79 26.29
N GLY A 203 15.17 -19.41 27.01
CA GLY A 203 14.02 -20.28 27.22
C GLY A 203 12.85 -19.67 28.00
N GLY A 204 12.01 -20.53 28.57
CA GLY A 204 10.77 -20.17 29.27
C GLY A 204 9.53 -20.11 28.38
N THR A 205 8.35 -19.90 28.98
CA THR A 205 7.11 -19.70 28.21
C THR A 205 7.17 -18.44 27.38
N ASN A 206 7.63 -17.33 27.99
CA ASN A 206 8.01 -16.13 27.27
C ASN A 206 9.42 -15.73 27.68
N ASN A 207 10.22 -15.16 26.78
CA ASN A 207 11.50 -14.59 27.19
C ASN A 207 11.27 -13.30 28.00
N VAL A 208 10.34 -12.47 27.53
CA VAL A 208 9.89 -11.23 28.18
C VAL A 208 8.36 -11.17 28.15
N ALA A 209 7.75 -10.89 29.30
CA ALA A 209 6.32 -10.64 29.42
C ALA A 209 6.04 -9.32 30.17
N LEU A 210 5.25 -8.45 29.55
CA LEU A 210 4.85 -7.15 30.08
C LEU A 210 3.32 -7.03 30.05
N THR A 211 2.68 -7.06 31.21
CA THR A 211 1.22 -6.99 31.33
C THR A 211 0.81 -5.77 32.15
N ASN A 212 -0.03 -4.89 31.61
CA ASN A 212 -0.55 -3.69 32.30
C ASN A 212 0.56 -2.81 32.93
N VAL A 213 1.69 -2.67 32.22
CA VAL A 213 2.85 -1.90 32.71
C VAL A 213 2.74 -0.44 32.27
N THR A 214 3.06 0.48 33.18
CA THR A 214 3.21 1.92 32.90
C THR A 214 4.64 2.39 33.17
N GLY A 215 4.96 3.64 32.85
CA GLY A 215 6.31 4.20 33.06
C GLY A 215 7.29 3.86 31.94
N THR A 216 8.53 3.50 32.27
CA THR A 216 9.61 3.21 31.31
C THR A 216 10.26 1.86 31.57
N VAL A 217 10.42 1.08 30.51
CA VAL A 217 11.12 -0.22 30.51
C VAL A 217 12.17 -0.23 29.40
N ASN A 218 13.43 0.01 29.76
CA ASN A 218 14.55 -0.22 28.88
C ASN A 218 15.18 -1.58 29.18
N LEU A 219 15.15 -2.48 28.21
CA LEU A 219 15.72 -3.83 28.31
C LEU A 219 17.15 -3.92 27.74
N GLY A 220 17.66 -2.84 27.15
CA GLY A 220 19.02 -2.78 26.61
C GLY A 220 19.22 -3.67 25.39
N THR A 221 20.39 -4.30 25.29
CA THR A 221 20.76 -5.24 24.20
C THR A 221 20.61 -6.71 24.64
N GLY A 222 21.17 -7.67 23.91
CA GLY A 222 21.13 -9.10 24.26
C GLY A 222 20.43 -9.95 23.20
N ALA A 223 20.05 -11.18 23.55
CA ALA A 223 19.31 -12.07 22.66
C ALA A 223 18.18 -12.78 23.39
N LEU A 224 16.98 -12.77 22.80
CA LEU A 224 15.82 -13.58 23.23
C LEU A 224 15.66 -14.75 22.28
N THR A 225 15.78 -15.98 22.79
CA THR A 225 15.66 -17.22 22.02
C THR A 225 14.97 -18.31 22.83
N GLY A 226 14.53 -19.39 22.17
CA GLY A 226 14.12 -20.63 22.85
C GLY A 226 12.79 -20.58 23.60
N ALA A 227 11.99 -19.51 23.49
CA ALA A 227 10.67 -19.47 24.12
C ALA A 227 9.73 -20.56 23.58
N SER A 228 9.03 -21.26 24.48
CA SER A 228 8.02 -22.26 24.10
C SER A 228 6.67 -21.65 23.74
N GLY A 229 6.34 -20.47 24.28
CA GLY A 229 5.22 -19.64 23.87
C GLY A 229 5.70 -18.43 23.06
N VAL A 230 5.29 -17.22 23.44
CA VAL A 230 5.70 -15.98 22.75
C VAL A 230 7.06 -15.49 23.23
N ALA A 231 8.02 -15.20 22.33
CA ALA A 231 9.32 -14.67 22.77
C ALA A 231 9.18 -13.32 23.48
N PHE A 232 8.54 -12.33 22.84
CA PHE A 232 8.25 -11.03 23.44
C PHE A 232 6.73 -10.78 23.52
N LEU A 233 6.21 -10.72 24.75
CA LEU A 233 4.80 -10.49 25.04
C LEU A 233 4.58 -9.09 25.67
N GLY A 234 3.70 -8.29 25.07
CA GLY A 234 3.16 -7.06 25.63
C GLY A 234 1.64 -7.08 25.64
N SER A 235 1.00 -6.86 26.79
CA SER A 235 -0.46 -6.85 26.91
C SER A 235 -0.93 -5.72 27.79
N GLY A 236 -1.70 -4.78 27.25
CA GLY A 236 -2.18 -3.61 27.98
C GLY A 236 -1.08 -2.63 28.38
N GLY A 237 -1.46 -1.66 29.20
CA GLY A 237 -0.55 -0.64 29.75
C GLY A 237 -0.15 0.46 28.75
N THR A 238 0.68 1.38 29.25
CA THR A 238 1.10 2.61 28.56
C THR A 238 2.60 2.85 28.65
N ALA A 239 3.38 1.88 29.13
CA ALA A 239 4.82 2.03 29.31
C ALA A 239 5.53 2.35 27.98
N THR A 240 6.57 3.19 28.04
CA THR A 240 7.55 3.31 26.97
C THR A 240 8.56 2.17 27.11
N VAL A 241 8.62 1.30 26.11
CA VAL A 241 9.44 0.09 26.11
C VAL A 241 10.50 0.16 25.01
N THR A 242 11.76 -0.13 25.34
CA THR A 242 12.85 -0.20 24.37
C THR A 242 13.63 -1.49 24.53
N TYR A 243 13.91 -2.16 23.41
CA TYR A 243 14.81 -3.31 23.37
C TYR A 243 15.62 -3.30 22.06
N GLY A 244 16.94 -3.29 22.18
CA GLY A 244 17.88 -3.33 21.06
C GLY A 244 18.54 -4.68 20.83
N GLY A 245 18.19 -5.70 21.62
CA GLY A 245 18.66 -7.06 21.40
C GLY A 245 17.88 -7.81 20.31
N SER A 246 18.45 -8.90 19.82
CA SER A 246 17.79 -9.74 18.80
C SER A 246 16.67 -10.59 19.41
N ILE A 247 15.60 -10.81 18.65
CA ILE A 247 14.50 -11.71 19.02
C ILE A 247 14.42 -12.83 17.98
N THR A 248 14.67 -14.07 18.38
CA THR A 248 14.68 -15.22 17.47
C THR A 248 13.77 -16.33 17.97
N LYS A 249 12.90 -16.83 17.10
CA LYS A 249 12.05 -17.99 17.39
C LYS A 249 11.94 -18.91 16.17
N THR A 250 12.04 -20.21 16.43
CA THR A 250 11.94 -21.29 15.43
C THR A 250 10.86 -22.33 15.76
N SER A 251 10.38 -22.33 17.00
CA SER A 251 9.35 -23.23 17.53
C SER A 251 7.94 -22.67 17.30
N ASP A 252 6.93 -23.53 17.47
CA ASP A 252 5.50 -23.20 17.41
C ASP A 252 5.11 -22.00 18.27
N GLY A 253 4.15 -21.19 17.81
CA GLY A 253 3.72 -19.95 18.44
C GLY A 253 4.37 -18.68 17.88
N ARG A 254 3.88 -17.52 18.34
CA ARG A 254 4.31 -16.20 17.85
C ARG A 254 5.69 -15.79 18.34
N THR A 255 6.45 -15.07 17.52
CA THR A 255 7.70 -14.43 17.96
C THR A 255 7.40 -13.19 18.80
N ILE A 256 6.45 -12.38 18.35
CA ILE A 256 6.04 -11.14 19.04
C ILE A 256 4.53 -11.10 19.13
N ASP A 257 4.04 -10.74 20.31
CA ASP A 257 2.61 -10.57 20.58
C ASP A 257 2.43 -9.30 21.41
N ILE A 258 1.87 -8.25 20.80
CA ILE A 258 1.62 -6.97 21.47
C ILE A 258 0.15 -6.60 21.30
N GLN A 259 -0.59 -6.54 22.40
CA GLN A 259 -2.04 -6.34 22.34
C GLN A 259 -2.59 -5.38 23.38
N ASN A 260 -3.77 -4.82 23.09
CA ASN A 260 -4.63 -4.10 24.02
C ASN A 260 -3.97 -2.90 24.71
N ARG A 261 -2.87 -2.38 24.16
CA ARG A 261 -2.18 -1.21 24.71
C ARG A 261 -2.98 0.05 24.42
N THR A 262 -3.02 0.96 25.38
CA THR A 262 -3.82 2.21 25.29
C THR A 262 -2.95 3.46 25.12
N GLY A 263 -1.63 3.30 25.01
CA GLY A 263 -0.69 4.40 24.87
C GLY A 263 0.77 3.97 24.94
N GLY A 264 1.66 4.96 24.92
CA GLY A 264 3.11 4.75 25.00
C GLY A 264 3.70 4.20 23.71
N THR A 265 5.01 3.97 23.73
CA THR A 265 5.77 3.48 22.57
C THR A 265 6.45 2.15 22.89
N VAL A 266 6.44 1.21 21.94
CA VAL A 266 7.32 0.02 21.97
C VAL A 266 8.30 0.15 20.81
N THR A 267 9.60 0.19 21.11
CA THR A 267 10.67 0.23 20.10
C THR A 267 11.52 -1.04 20.19
N LEU A 268 11.52 -1.81 19.11
CA LEU A 268 12.33 -3.00 18.95
C LEU A 268 13.38 -2.72 17.86
N SER A 269 14.62 -2.46 18.29
CA SER A 269 15.69 -2.00 17.39
C SER A 269 16.71 -3.08 17.03
N GLY A 270 16.68 -4.23 17.70
CA GLY A 270 17.43 -5.41 17.27
C GLY A 270 16.71 -6.18 16.16
N ALA A 271 17.43 -7.06 15.48
CA ALA A 271 16.86 -7.92 14.45
C ALA A 271 15.81 -8.89 15.03
N VAL A 272 14.73 -9.12 14.28
CA VAL A 272 13.70 -10.09 14.61
C VAL A 272 13.72 -11.21 13.57
N SER A 273 13.89 -12.45 14.02
CA SER A 273 13.87 -13.65 13.19
C SER A 273 12.76 -14.59 13.65
N SER A 274 11.71 -14.72 12.85
CA SER A 274 10.59 -15.63 13.08
C SER A 274 10.59 -16.68 11.97
N THR A 275 11.14 -17.86 12.21
CA THR A 275 11.31 -18.90 11.18
C THR A 275 10.82 -20.27 11.66
N GLY A 276 10.97 -21.31 10.84
CA GLY A 276 10.56 -22.66 11.20
C GLY A 276 9.06 -22.73 11.47
N LEU A 277 8.67 -23.27 12.63
CA LEU A 277 7.26 -23.41 13.02
C LEU A 277 6.67 -22.14 13.67
N SER A 278 7.41 -21.02 13.72
CA SER A 278 6.88 -19.81 14.36
C SER A 278 5.71 -19.19 13.57
N ASP A 279 4.81 -18.54 14.30
CA ASP A 279 3.61 -17.87 13.76
C ASP A 279 3.78 -16.36 13.51
N GLY A 280 5.01 -15.85 13.46
CA GLY A 280 5.25 -14.46 13.06
C GLY A 280 5.00 -13.43 14.16
N ILE A 281 4.50 -12.27 13.75
CA ILE A 281 4.26 -11.08 14.58
C ILE A 281 2.77 -10.78 14.63
N PHE A 282 2.23 -10.60 15.83
CA PHE A 282 0.84 -10.20 16.05
C PHE A 282 0.74 -8.93 16.88
N LEU A 283 0.08 -7.92 16.31
CA LEU A 283 -0.24 -6.66 16.96
C LEU A 283 -1.75 -6.47 16.89
N ASN A 284 -2.43 -6.34 18.03
CA ASN A 284 -3.89 -6.26 18.05
C ASN A 284 -4.42 -5.23 19.05
N ALA A 285 -5.35 -4.38 18.60
CA ALA A 285 -6.08 -3.44 19.45
C ALA A 285 -5.16 -2.51 20.28
N ASN A 286 -4.11 -1.96 19.66
CA ASN A 286 -3.13 -1.09 20.34
C ASN A 286 -3.44 0.41 20.21
N THR A 287 -4.71 0.78 20.32
CA THR A 287 -5.20 2.16 20.15
C THR A 287 -4.40 3.17 20.98
N GLY A 288 -3.94 4.25 20.35
CA GLY A 288 -3.13 5.29 21.01
C GLY A 288 -1.66 4.93 21.23
N SER A 289 -1.23 3.71 20.90
CA SER A 289 0.17 3.27 21.03
C SER A 289 0.93 3.34 19.71
N THR A 290 2.25 3.51 19.81
CA THR A 290 3.18 3.41 18.66
C THR A 290 4.09 2.21 18.82
N ILE A 291 4.24 1.41 17.76
CA ILE A 291 5.10 0.21 17.74
C ILE A 291 6.08 0.34 16.57
N ASN A 292 7.37 0.43 16.90
CA ASN A 292 8.43 0.69 15.93
C ASN A 292 9.40 -0.50 15.86
N PHE A 293 9.56 -1.03 14.66
CA PHE A 293 10.62 -1.97 14.31
C PHE A 293 11.72 -1.23 13.54
N THR A 294 12.88 -1.08 14.16
CA THR A 294 14.02 -0.40 13.52
C THR A 294 15.18 -1.35 13.18
N GLY A 295 15.13 -2.58 13.70
CA GLY A 295 15.97 -3.69 13.23
C GLY A 295 15.32 -4.46 12.08
N ALA A 296 16.13 -5.22 11.33
CA ALA A 296 15.64 -6.03 10.21
C ALA A 296 14.66 -7.12 10.67
N LEU A 297 13.60 -7.33 9.89
CA LEU A 297 12.62 -8.39 10.11
C LEU A 297 12.88 -9.52 9.11
N THR A 298 13.17 -10.72 9.60
CA THR A 298 13.20 -11.95 8.79
C THR A 298 12.05 -12.83 9.25
N ILE A 299 10.95 -12.82 8.49
CA ILE A 299 9.73 -13.55 8.83
C ILE A 299 9.53 -14.65 7.80
N ASP A 300 9.67 -15.91 8.22
CA ASP A 300 9.38 -17.08 7.42
C ASP A 300 8.41 -17.99 8.19
N THR A 301 7.11 -17.78 7.96
CA THR A 301 6.01 -18.57 8.52
C THR A 301 5.51 -19.61 7.52
N SER A 302 6.28 -19.91 6.46
CA SER A 302 5.85 -20.83 5.41
C SER A 302 5.66 -22.27 5.89
N SER A 303 6.34 -22.69 6.96
CA SER A 303 6.15 -24.03 7.53
C SER A 303 4.91 -24.11 8.42
N SER A 304 4.53 -23.03 9.12
CA SER A 304 3.30 -22.96 9.92
C SER A 304 2.06 -22.58 9.10
N ASN A 305 2.24 -21.97 7.93
CA ASN A 305 1.16 -21.34 7.13
C ASN A 305 0.34 -20.35 7.98
N SER A 306 1.02 -19.59 8.83
CA SER A 306 0.46 -18.52 9.64
C SER A 306 0.72 -17.15 9.00
N ILE A 307 -0.09 -16.14 9.36
CA ILE A 307 0.14 -14.76 8.90
C ILE A 307 1.49 -14.26 9.40
N GLY A 308 2.38 -13.82 8.51
CA GLY A 308 3.73 -13.41 8.87
C GLY A 308 3.78 -12.15 9.75
N PHE A 309 3.18 -11.06 9.26
CA PHE A 309 3.06 -9.80 10.00
C PHE A 309 1.60 -9.38 10.04
N ASN A 310 1.00 -9.41 11.22
CA ASN A 310 -0.43 -9.17 11.41
C ASN A 310 -0.66 -8.01 12.39
N ALA A 311 -1.04 -6.84 11.86
CA ALA A 311 -1.33 -5.64 12.64
C ALA A 311 -2.79 -5.21 12.46
N ILE A 312 -3.60 -5.38 13.51
CA ILE A 312 -5.05 -5.21 13.43
C ILE A 312 -5.63 -4.38 14.59
N GLY A 313 -6.73 -3.70 14.32
CA GLY A 313 -7.60 -3.15 15.37
C GLY A 313 -7.10 -1.92 16.13
N GLY A 314 -5.99 -1.30 15.71
CA GLY A 314 -5.61 0.05 16.17
C GLY A 314 -4.12 0.23 16.47
N GLY A 315 -3.75 1.49 16.72
CA GLY A 315 -2.37 1.91 16.98
C GLY A 315 -1.66 2.39 15.72
N THR A 316 -0.38 2.72 15.88
CA THR A 316 0.52 3.10 14.79
C THR A 316 1.69 2.14 14.71
N VAL A 317 2.00 1.63 13.52
CA VAL A 317 3.10 0.69 13.29
C VAL A 317 4.09 1.22 12.24
N SER A 318 5.38 0.97 12.42
CA SER A 318 6.42 1.25 11.43
C SER A 318 7.50 0.17 11.44
N ALA A 319 8.08 -0.11 10.28
CA ALA A 319 9.17 -1.06 10.09
C ALA A 319 10.15 -0.46 9.08
N THR A 320 11.33 -0.03 9.54
CA THR A 320 12.15 0.92 8.76
C THR A 320 13.47 0.33 8.24
N ALA A 321 13.89 -0.82 8.76
CA ALA A 321 15.12 -1.46 8.33
C ALA A 321 15.02 -1.95 6.88
N SER A 322 16.03 -1.61 6.06
CA SER A 322 16.21 -2.21 4.75
C SER A 322 16.50 -3.71 4.86
N GLY A 323 16.15 -4.50 3.85
CA GLY A 323 16.45 -5.93 3.83
C GLY A 323 15.43 -6.81 4.57
N SER A 324 14.38 -6.22 5.17
CA SER A 324 13.34 -7.01 5.85
C SER A 324 12.56 -7.87 4.84
N THR A 325 12.27 -9.13 5.19
CA THR A 325 11.58 -10.08 4.31
C THR A 325 10.41 -10.76 5.01
N ILE A 326 9.38 -11.13 4.23
CA ILE A 326 8.29 -11.99 4.69
C ILE A 326 8.05 -13.11 3.67
N ASN A 327 7.95 -14.35 4.15
CA ASN A 327 7.45 -15.52 3.42
C ASN A 327 6.44 -16.27 4.29
N SER A 328 5.18 -16.40 3.86
CA SER A 328 4.12 -17.01 4.68
C SER A 328 3.46 -18.23 4.08
N GLY A 329 4.09 -18.84 3.06
CA GLY A 329 3.49 -20.00 2.38
C GLY A 329 2.10 -19.64 1.88
N GLN A 330 1.08 -20.39 2.30
CA GLN A 330 -0.31 -20.21 1.85
C GLN A 330 -1.08 -19.09 2.56
N ALA A 331 -0.58 -18.60 3.70
CA ALA A 331 -1.24 -17.53 4.44
C ALA A 331 -0.90 -16.14 3.89
N THR A 332 -1.69 -15.14 4.28
CA THR A 332 -1.36 -13.72 4.07
C THR A 332 0.00 -13.42 4.67
N ALA A 333 0.90 -12.82 3.89
CA ALA A 333 2.23 -12.46 4.38
C ALA A 333 2.18 -11.20 5.25
N LEU A 334 1.50 -10.16 4.75
CA LEU A 334 1.34 -8.89 5.46
C LEU A 334 -0.14 -8.51 5.54
N ASN A 335 -0.64 -8.38 6.76
CA ASN A 335 -2.01 -7.96 7.05
C ASN A 335 -1.99 -6.71 7.94
N VAL A 336 -2.43 -5.56 7.41
CA VAL A 336 -2.55 -4.31 8.16
C VAL A 336 -3.97 -3.80 8.01
N VAL A 337 -4.79 -3.97 9.06
CA VAL A 337 -6.23 -3.68 9.03
C VAL A 337 -6.61 -2.78 10.20
N ASN A 338 -7.25 -1.64 9.94
CA ASN A 338 -7.63 -0.67 10.97
C ASN A 338 -6.45 -0.25 11.87
N THR A 339 -5.25 -0.17 11.31
CA THR A 339 -4.01 0.17 12.02
C THR A 339 -3.26 1.20 11.19
N THR A 340 -2.87 2.32 11.80
CA THR A 340 -2.18 3.39 11.08
C THR A 340 -0.76 2.96 10.72
N ILE A 341 -0.38 3.08 9.45
CA ILE A 341 1.04 3.03 9.06
C ILE A 341 1.65 4.40 9.41
N GLY A 342 2.68 4.39 10.26
CA GLY A 342 3.37 5.61 10.69
C GLY A 342 4.11 6.29 9.53
N ALA A 343 4.49 7.56 9.72
CA ALA A 343 5.12 8.37 8.66
C ALA A 343 6.42 7.79 8.10
N SER A 344 7.14 7.00 8.88
CA SER A 344 8.34 6.28 8.43
C SER A 344 8.03 5.06 7.55
N GLY A 345 6.77 4.67 7.44
CA GLY A 345 6.28 3.59 6.60
C GLY A 345 6.55 2.18 7.12
N LEU A 346 6.11 1.21 6.31
CA LEU A 346 6.54 -0.18 6.38
C LEU A 346 7.44 -0.46 5.18
N LYS A 347 8.71 -0.80 5.42
CA LYS A 347 9.69 -1.06 4.38
C LYS A 347 10.11 -2.53 4.39
N PHE A 348 9.85 -3.21 3.29
CA PHE A 348 10.26 -4.60 3.07
C PHE A 348 11.05 -4.72 1.77
N GLN A 349 12.07 -5.56 1.79
CA GLN A 349 12.82 -5.94 0.61
C GLN A 349 12.02 -6.89 -0.26
N SER A 350 11.38 -7.89 0.35
CA SER A 350 10.50 -8.83 -0.32
C SER A 350 9.34 -9.29 0.56
N ILE A 351 8.19 -9.57 -0.07
CA ILE A 351 7.01 -10.16 0.56
C ILE A 351 6.47 -11.26 -0.35
N SER A 352 6.40 -12.49 0.15
CA SER A 352 6.00 -13.67 -0.62
C SER A 352 4.86 -14.46 0.05
N SER A 353 3.92 -14.95 -0.76
CA SER A 353 2.76 -15.73 -0.33
C SER A 353 2.16 -16.51 -1.51
N GLY A 354 2.18 -17.84 -1.48
CA GLY A 354 1.71 -18.68 -2.58
C GLY A 354 0.64 -19.68 -2.13
N GLY A 355 -0.48 -19.75 -2.84
CA GLY A 355 -1.62 -20.61 -2.52
C GLY A 355 -2.54 -20.02 -1.44
N GLY A 356 -3.54 -20.79 -1.01
CA GLY A 356 -4.53 -20.37 -0.01
C GLY A 356 -5.57 -19.38 -0.55
N THR A 357 -6.49 -18.95 0.33
CA THR A 357 -7.65 -18.18 -0.11
C THR A 357 -7.57 -16.69 0.10
N ALA A 358 -6.95 -16.24 1.20
CA ALA A 358 -6.79 -14.83 1.50
C ALA A 358 -5.64 -14.20 0.70
N ALA A 359 -5.74 -12.90 0.45
CA ALA A 359 -4.70 -12.16 -0.25
C ALA A 359 -3.32 -12.26 0.40
N GLY A 360 -2.27 -12.16 -0.42
CA GLY A 360 -0.89 -12.19 0.05
C GLY A 360 -0.52 -10.93 0.83
N ILE A 361 -1.04 -9.77 0.40
CA ILE A 361 -0.91 -8.49 1.08
C ILE A 361 -2.30 -7.87 1.25
N VAL A 362 -2.61 -7.42 2.47
CA VAL A 362 -3.85 -6.73 2.80
C VAL A 362 -3.51 -5.42 3.51
N LEU A 363 -3.88 -4.29 2.91
CA LEU A 363 -3.85 -2.96 3.52
C LEU A 363 -5.27 -2.39 3.53
N ASP A 364 -5.91 -2.31 4.69
CA ASP A 364 -7.31 -1.94 4.82
C ASP A 364 -7.54 -0.96 5.98
N GLY A 365 -7.76 0.32 5.67
CA GLY A 365 -7.90 1.36 6.68
C GLY A 365 -6.58 1.65 7.40
N THR A 366 -5.53 1.94 6.62
CA THR A 366 -4.15 2.16 7.12
C THR A 366 -3.82 3.63 7.42
N GLY A 367 -4.77 4.54 7.20
CA GLY A 367 -4.58 5.98 7.34
C GLY A 367 -3.81 6.60 6.17
N SER A 368 -3.40 7.86 6.35
CA SER A 368 -2.72 8.67 5.32
C SER A 368 -1.30 9.13 5.71
N SER A 369 -0.81 8.72 6.88
CA SER A 369 0.47 9.21 7.42
C SER A 369 1.69 8.63 6.69
N GLY A 370 1.62 7.35 6.31
CA GLY A 370 2.65 6.64 5.56
C GLY A 370 2.05 5.44 4.85
N GLY A 371 2.88 4.68 4.13
CA GLY A 371 2.44 3.52 3.35
C GLY A 371 3.40 2.34 3.42
N LEU A 372 3.04 1.28 2.70
CA LEU A 372 3.91 0.12 2.48
C LEU A 372 4.84 0.37 1.30
N THR A 373 6.12 0.10 1.46
CA THR A 373 7.11 0.10 0.38
C THR A 373 7.78 -1.28 0.30
N VAL A 374 7.56 -1.97 -0.82
CA VAL A 374 8.34 -3.16 -1.21
C VAL A 374 9.43 -2.71 -2.18
N THR A 375 10.70 -2.91 -1.84
CA THR A 375 11.82 -2.30 -2.57
C THR A 375 12.39 -3.14 -3.70
N GLY A 376 12.38 -4.46 -3.62
CA GLY A 376 13.09 -5.31 -4.58
C GLY A 376 14.58 -4.96 -4.76
N THR A 377 15.29 -5.73 -5.59
CA THR A 377 16.76 -5.61 -5.75
C THR A 377 17.21 -5.19 -7.15
N GLY A 378 16.27 -4.85 -8.05
CA GLY A 378 16.54 -4.58 -9.47
C GLY A 378 16.15 -5.73 -10.40
N SER A 379 16.18 -6.98 -9.93
CA SER A 379 15.75 -8.15 -10.73
C SER A 379 14.26 -8.44 -10.60
N ALA A 380 13.61 -8.95 -11.65
CA ALA A 380 12.22 -9.40 -11.61
C ALA A 380 11.98 -10.43 -10.48
N GLY A 381 10.85 -10.34 -9.79
CA GLY A 381 10.49 -11.20 -8.66
C GLY A 381 11.28 -10.97 -7.36
N SER A 382 12.32 -10.12 -7.35
CA SER A 382 13.11 -9.88 -6.14
C SER A 382 12.40 -9.07 -5.05
N GLY A 383 11.27 -8.44 -5.38
CA GLY A 383 10.31 -7.90 -4.42
C GLY A 383 9.42 -8.97 -3.75
N GLY A 384 9.60 -10.24 -4.10
CA GLY A 384 8.80 -11.36 -3.64
C GLY A 384 7.76 -11.82 -4.66
N THR A 385 7.21 -13.01 -4.41
CA THR A 385 6.24 -13.67 -5.28
C THR A 385 4.94 -13.87 -4.53
N ILE A 386 3.84 -13.38 -5.08
CA ILE A 386 2.50 -13.72 -4.62
C ILE A 386 1.82 -14.52 -5.71
N SER A 387 1.26 -15.69 -5.39
CA SER A 387 0.66 -16.53 -6.42
C SER A 387 -0.50 -17.38 -5.95
N SER A 388 -1.28 -17.87 -6.91
CA SER A 388 -2.25 -18.96 -6.75
C SER A 388 -3.30 -18.72 -5.66
N LYS A 389 -3.79 -17.48 -5.51
CA LYS A 389 -4.86 -17.18 -4.51
C LYS A 389 -6.22 -17.51 -5.09
N THR A 390 -7.00 -18.29 -4.35
CA THR A 390 -8.33 -18.74 -4.79
C THR A 390 -9.43 -18.28 -3.83
N GLY A 391 -10.55 -17.80 -4.33
CA GLY A 391 -11.59 -17.24 -3.48
C GLY A 391 -12.88 -17.01 -4.23
N ALA A 392 -13.92 -16.66 -3.47
CA ALA A 392 -15.15 -16.15 -4.05
C ALA A 392 -14.95 -14.70 -4.50
N ASP A 393 -15.79 -14.26 -5.43
CA ASP A 393 -15.85 -12.89 -5.91
C ASP A 393 -16.02 -11.91 -4.74
N ILE A 394 -15.22 -10.84 -4.78
CA ILE A 394 -15.20 -9.84 -3.71
C ILE A 394 -16.03 -8.60 -4.00
N LEU A 395 -16.53 -8.45 -5.24
CA LEU A 395 -17.27 -7.29 -5.69
C LEU A 395 -18.78 -7.58 -5.79
N THR A 396 -19.57 -6.60 -5.40
CA THR A 396 -21.00 -6.50 -5.69
C THR A 396 -21.35 -5.03 -5.95
N GLY A 397 -22.33 -4.74 -6.80
CA GLY A 397 -22.81 -3.37 -6.99
C GLY A 397 -22.99 -2.97 -8.44
N THR A 398 -22.49 -1.77 -8.80
CA THR A 398 -22.46 -1.27 -10.17
C THR A 398 -21.27 -0.33 -10.31
N ASP A 399 -20.64 -0.32 -11.48
CA ASP A 399 -19.51 0.56 -11.79
C ASP A 399 -19.78 2.04 -11.50
N ALA A 400 -20.90 2.58 -11.98
CA ALA A 400 -21.24 4.00 -11.81
C ALA A 400 -21.68 4.36 -10.37
N GLY A 401 -22.30 3.41 -9.66
CA GLY A 401 -22.77 3.58 -8.27
C GLY A 401 -21.70 3.32 -7.21
N GLY A 402 -20.55 2.77 -7.62
CA GLY A 402 -19.47 2.33 -6.74
C GLY A 402 -19.61 0.87 -6.32
N GLN A 403 -18.47 0.21 -6.17
CA GLN A 403 -18.38 -1.19 -5.78
C GLN A 403 -18.45 -1.36 -4.26
N THR A 404 -19.23 -2.34 -3.82
CA THR A 404 -19.16 -2.87 -2.45
C THR A 404 -18.19 -4.04 -2.41
N VAL A 405 -17.28 -4.01 -1.44
CA VAL A 405 -16.17 -4.97 -1.32
C VAL A 405 -16.38 -5.84 -0.09
N SER A 406 -16.57 -7.15 -0.31
CA SER A 406 -16.93 -8.13 0.74
C SER A 406 -15.72 -8.76 1.46
N GLY A 407 -14.51 -8.64 0.90
CA GLY A 407 -13.29 -9.20 1.49
C GLY A 407 -12.09 -9.15 0.53
N SER A 408 -11.04 -9.91 0.84
CA SER A 408 -9.77 -9.96 0.09
C SER A 408 -9.48 -11.33 -0.55
N ALA A 409 -10.45 -12.24 -0.57
CA ALA A 409 -10.24 -13.58 -1.07
C ALA A 409 -9.90 -13.57 -2.58
N GLY A 410 -9.13 -14.55 -3.03
CA GLY A 410 -8.82 -14.72 -4.46
C GLY A 410 -7.98 -13.61 -5.08
N THR A 411 -7.44 -12.69 -4.28
CA THR A 411 -6.71 -11.50 -4.73
C THR A 411 -5.23 -11.60 -4.36
N GLY A 412 -4.30 -11.10 -5.19
CA GLY A 412 -2.87 -11.03 -4.84
C GLY A 412 -2.59 -9.96 -3.77
N ILE A 413 -2.80 -8.70 -4.16
CA ILE A 413 -2.63 -7.51 -3.31
C ILE A 413 -3.99 -6.81 -3.18
N PHE A 414 -4.47 -6.68 -1.94
CA PHE A 414 -5.72 -6.01 -1.61
C PHE A 414 -5.47 -4.69 -0.89
N LEU A 415 -6.00 -3.60 -1.44
CA LEU A 415 -5.83 -2.24 -0.94
C LEU A 415 -7.20 -1.59 -0.75
N ARG A 416 -7.50 -1.11 0.46
CA ARG A 416 -8.73 -0.35 0.71
C ARG A 416 -8.48 0.75 1.73
N ASN A 417 -8.92 1.97 1.44
CA ASN A 417 -8.75 3.12 2.35
C ASN A 417 -7.29 3.26 2.85
N THR A 418 -6.35 3.28 1.90
CA THR A 418 -4.90 3.27 2.17
C THR A 418 -4.19 4.32 1.32
N SER A 419 -3.02 4.77 1.74
CA SER A 419 -2.20 5.71 0.99
C SER A 419 -0.73 5.29 0.91
N GLY A 420 -0.06 5.69 -0.18
CA GLY A 420 1.40 5.56 -0.31
C GLY A 420 1.89 4.12 -0.50
N ALA A 421 1.04 3.23 -1.00
CA ALA A 421 1.44 1.85 -1.30
C ALA A 421 2.34 1.84 -2.54
N SER A 422 3.56 1.32 -2.38
CA SER A 422 4.61 1.26 -3.40
C SER A 422 5.17 -0.15 -3.54
N PHE A 423 5.10 -0.72 -4.76
CA PHE A 423 5.55 -2.08 -5.04
C PHE A 423 6.62 -2.10 -6.13
N THR A 424 7.77 -2.70 -5.84
CA THR A 424 8.89 -2.78 -6.77
C THR A 424 9.30 -4.23 -6.98
N ASN A 425 9.41 -4.64 -8.26
CA ASN A 425 10.00 -5.89 -8.69
C ASN A 425 9.34 -7.17 -8.14
N MET A 426 8.02 -7.15 -7.90
CA MET A 426 7.31 -8.34 -7.47
C MET A 426 6.82 -9.16 -8.67
N GLN A 427 6.64 -10.47 -8.43
CA GLN A 427 5.95 -11.38 -9.34
C GLN A 427 4.56 -11.68 -8.78
N LEU A 428 3.51 -11.46 -9.57
CA LEU A 428 2.13 -11.80 -9.22
C LEU A 428 1.56 -12.74 -10.29
N ASN A 429 1.03 -13.90 -9.93
CA ASN A 429 0.41 -14.81 -10.90
C ASN A 429 -0.65 -15.74 -10.35
N ASP A 430 -1.65 -16.03 -11.18
CA ASP A 430 -2.73 -17.00 -10.92
C ASP A 430 -3.62 -16.59 -9.73
N PHE A 431 -4.67 -15.82 -10.00
CA PHE A 431 -5.62 -15.35 -9.01
C PHE A 431 -7.03 -15.62 -9.49
N SER A 432 -7.91 -16.15 -8.63
CA SER A 432 -9.30 -16.32 -9.01
C SER A 432 -9.99 -14.98 -9.29
N ASN A 433 -9.52 -13.88 -8.69
CA ASN A 433 -10.12 -12.56 -8.84
C ASN A 433 -9.13 -11.55 -9.46
N PHE A 434 -8.24 -10.92 -8.66
CA PHE A 434 -7.35 -9.84 -9.13
C PHE A 434 -5.90 -10.09 -8.72
N ALA A 435 -4.93 -9.67 -9.52
CA ALA A 435 -3.55 -9.56 -9.03
C ALA A 435 -3.40 -8.37 -8.08
N VAL A 436 -3.99 -7.23 -8.44
CA VAL A 436 -4.08 -6.04 -7.60
C VAL A 436 -5.52 -5.52 -7.62
N TYR A 437 -6.13 -5.42 -6.45
CA TYR A 437 -7.41 -4.73 -6.27
C TYR A 437 -7.25 -3.56 -5.31
N GLY A 438 -7.72 -2.38 -5.72
CA GLY A 438 -7.73 -1.18 -4.90
C GLY A 438 -9.10 -0.51 -4.81
N ASN A 439 -9.51 -0.09 -3.61
CA ASN A 439 -10.70 0.71 -3.39
C ASN A 439 -10.41 1.93 -2.50
N THR A 440 -10.58 3.15 -3.01
CA THR A 440 -10.22 4.39 -2.31
C THR A 440 -8.74 4.39 -1.91
N VAL A 441 -7.87 4.40 -2.91
CA VAL A 441 -6.40 4.34 -2.74
C VAL A 441 -5.78 5.67 -3.18
N THR A 442 -4.91 6.26 -2.38
CA THR A 442 -4.27 7.55 -2.70
C THR A 442 -2.76 7.42 -2.83
N ASN A 443 -2.18 7.96 -3.90
CA ASN A 443 -0.72 7.95 -4.16
C ASN A 443 -0.14 6.53 -4.26
N PHE A 444 -0.59 5.76 -5.24
CA PHE A 444 -0.13 4.40 -5.50
C PHE A 444 1.03 4.39 -6.50
N THR A 445 2.05 3.56 -6.28
CA THR A 445 3.13 3.36 -7.24
C THR A 445 3.47 1.89 -7.43
N MET A 446 3.71 1.48 -8.67
CA MET A 446 4.33 0.19 -8.97
C MET A 446 5.39 0.32 -10.06
N THR A 447 6.49 -0.42 -9.92
CA THR A 447 7.56 -0.44 -10.93
C THR A 447 8.25 -1.79 -11.04
N GLY A 448 8.66 -2.20 -12.24
CA GLY A 448 9.41 -3.46 -12.42
C GLY A 448 8.58 -4.72 -12.18
N MET A 449 7.24 -4.62 -12.20
CA MET A 449 6.36 -5.73 -11.83
C MET A 449 6.23 -6.74 -12.96
N THR A 450 6.11 -8.01 -12.61
CA THR A 450 5.68 -9.07 -13.55
C THR A 450 4.33 -9.60 -13.08
N ILE A 451 3.29 -9.38 -13.87
CA ILE A 451 1.94 -9.90 -13.65
C ILE A 451 1.58 -10.79 -14.84
N ASN A 452 1.31 -12.06 -14.59
CA ASN A 452 0.94 -13.04 -15.62
C ASN A 452 0.08 -14.17 -15.03
N GLY A 453 -0.11 -15.27 -15.76
CA GLY A 453 -0.99 -16.36 -15.34
C GLY A 453 -2.45 -16.07 -15.65
N VAL A 454 -3.38 -16.68 -14.92
CA VAL A 454 -4.83 -16.39 -15.04
C VAL A 454 -5.25 -15.48 -13.89
N ASN A 455 -5.73 -14.27 -14.19
CA ASN A 455 -6.14 -13.28 -13.21
C ASN A 455 -7.62 -12.94 -13.42
N GLY A 456 -8.47 -13.57 -12.61
CA GLY A 456 -9.93 -13.45 -12.72
C GLY A 456 -10.57 -14.69 -13.36
N ASN A 457 -11.87 -14.83 -13.12
CA ASN A 457 -12.72 -15.83 -13.76
C ASN A 457 -14.14 -15.33 -14.05
N ASN A 458 -14.49 -14.10 -13.63
CA ASN A 458 -15.82 -13.52 -13.80
C ASN A 458 -15.81 -12.22 -14.63
N ASN A 459 -16.83 -12.06 -15.47
CA ASN A 459 -17.11 -10.86 -16.26
C ASN A 459 -18.59 -10.42 -16.19
N ALA A 460 -19.32 -10.84 -15.15
CA ALA A 460 -20.63 -10.28 -14.88
C ALA A 460 -20.49 -8.75 -14.70
N GLY A 461 -21.38 -7.95 -15.31
CA GLY A 461 -21.25 -6.49 -15.49
C GLY A 461 -21.17 -5.60 -14.22
N ASP A 462 -21.01 -6.22 -13.05
CA ASP A 462 -20.75 -5.60 -11.75
C ASP A 462 -19.57 -6.24 -10.99
N ARG A 463 -18.84 -7.14 -11.66
CA ARG A 463 -17.83 -8.06 -11.12
C ARG A 463 -16.75 -8.35 -12.17
N GLU A 464 -16.45 -7.41 -13.05
CA GLU A 464 -15.39 -7.58 -14.04
C GLU A 464 -14.05 -7.77 -13.33
N GLU A 465 -13.50 -8.97 -13.46
CA GLU A 465 -12.22 -9.35 -12.90
C GLU A 465 -11.11 -9.13 -13.91
N SER A 466 -10.05 -8.47 -13.44
CA SER A 466 -8.96 -7.94 -14.25
C SER A 466 -7.64 -8.18 -13.53
N SER A 467 -6.51 -8.09 -14.24
CA SER A 467 -5.21 -8.21 -13.56
C SER A 467 -5.03 -7.11 -12.51
N ILE A 468 -5.34 -5.87 -12.87
CA ILE A 468 -5.35 -4.72 -11.96
C ILE A 468 -6.71 -4.05 -12.05
N ARG A 469 -7.38 -3.83 -10.91
CA ARG A 469 -8.57 -2.99 -10.81
C ARG A 469 -8.44 -1.96 -9.70
N PHE A 470 -8.79 -0.71 -9.99
CA PHE A 470 -8.96 0.32 -8.98
C PHE A 470 -10.34 0.97 -9.05
N ASP A 471 -11.05 0.95 -7.93
CA ASP A 471 -12.26 1.75 -7.71
C ASP A 471 -11.89 2.95 -6.82
N ASN A 472 -11.89 4.15 -7.39
CA ASN A 472 -11.42 5.41 -6.81
C ASN A 472 -9.93 5.39 -6.46
N LEU A 473 -9.08 5.33 -7.48
CA LEU A 473 -7.67 5.73 -7.37
C LEU A 473 -7.60 7.26 -7.27
N LEU A 474 -6.78 7.79 -6.37
CA LEU A 474 -6.74 9.23 -6.04
C LEU A 474 -5.31 9.75 -5.96
N GLY A 475 -5.15 11.07 -5.97
CA GLY A 475 -3.85 11.73 -5.85
C GLY A 475 -2.99 11.54 -7.10
N THR A 476 -1.68 11.36 -6.93
CA THR A 476 -0.73 11.14 -8.04
C THR A 476 -0.19 9.72 -7.98
N SER A 477 -0.42 8.93 -9.04
CA SER A 477 -0.09 7.50 -9.07
C SER A 477 0.69 7.12 -10.32
N SER A 478 1.43 6.00 -10.26
CA SER A 478 2.20 5.51 -11.41
C SER A 478 2.29 3.98 -11.51
N ILE A 479 2.37 3.49 -12.75
CA ILE A 479 2.69 2.11 -13.11
C ILE A 479 3.79 2.18 -14.17
N THR A 480 4.99 1.70 -13.86
CA THR A 480 6.13 1.86 -14.78
C THR A 480 6.94 0.60 -14.99
N ASN A 481 7.64 0.47 -16.11
CA ASN A 481 8.64 -0.59 -16.34
C ASN A 481 8.13 -2.01 -16.03
N SER A 482 6.88 -2.32 -16.38
CA SER A 482 6.21 -3.54 -15.91
C SER A 482 5.72 -4.40 -17.07
N SER A 483 5.55 -5.70 -16.83
CA SER A 483 4.87 -6.62 -17.74
C SER A 483 3.54 -7.03 -17.11
N ILE A 484 2.43 -6.82 -17.80
CA ILE A 484 1.08 -7.07 -17.27
C ILE A 484 0.28 -7.88 -18.29
N SER A 485 -0.15 -9.09 -17.92
CA SER A 485 -0.94 -9.97 -18.76
C SER A 485 -1.88 -10.87 -17.95
N GLY A 486 -2.75 -11.60 -18.65
CA GLY A 486 -3.52 -12.67 -18.04
C GLY A 486 -4.85 -12.25 -17.40
N GLY A 487 -5.26 -10.99 -17.59
CA GLY A 487 -6.55 -10.51 -17.10
C GLY A 487 -7.71 -11.24 -17.77
N TYR A 488 -8.73 -11.61 -16.98
CA TYR A 488 -9.93 -12.25 -17.49
C TYR A 488 -10.77 -11.29 -18.34
N ASN A 489 -11.00 -10.06 -17.87
CA ASN A 489 -11.70 -9.02 -18.65
C ASN A 489 -10.75 -7.96 -19.21
N GLN A 490 -9.99 -7.26 -18.34
CA GLN A 490 -8.92 -6.32 -18.71
C GLN A 490 -7.59 -6.70 -18.05
N ASN A 491 -6.48 -6.16 -18.57
CA ASN A 491 -5.23 -6.10 -17.80
C ASN A 491 -5.26 -4.96 -16.77
N VAL A 492 -5.79 -3.80 -17.14
CA VAL A 492 -5.96 -2.66 -16.21
C VAL A 492 -7.36 -2.08 -16.35
N ASP A 493 -8.06 -1.97 -15.24
CA ASP A 493 -9.41 -1.44 -15.17
C ASP A 493 -9.55 -0.39 -14.07
N LEU A 494 -10.03 0.80 -14.42
CA LEU A 494 -10.03 1.97 -13.54
C LEU A 494 -11.42 2.58 -13.49
N TYR A 495 -11.95 2.76 -12.28
CA TYR A 495 -13.25 3.34 -12.03
C TYR A 495 -13.13 4.50 -11.06
N ASN A 496 -13.39 5.72 -11.50
CA ASN A 496 -13.44 6.89 -10.62
C ASN A 496 -14.87 7.42 -10.55
N THR A 497 -15.58 7.10 -9.47
CA THR A 497 -16.95 7.55 -9.21
C THR A 497 -17.01 8.77 -8.30
N SER A 498 -15.92 9.07 -7.59
CA SER A 498 -15.75 10.25 -6.75
C SER A 498 -14.28 10.65 -6.62
N GLY A 499 -14.04 11.84 -6.03
CA GLY A 499 -12.69 12.33 -5.74
C GLY A 499 -11.88 12.74 -6.97
N THR A 500 -10.57 12.93 -6.77
CA THR A 500 -9.64 13.40 -7.79
C THR A 500 -8.42 12.48 -7.89
N LEU A 501 -8.30 11.78 -9.02
CA LEU A 501 -7.02 11.27 -9.53
C LEU A 501 -6.35 12.41 -10.28
N THR A 502 -5.36 13.04 -9.66
CA THR A 502 -4.58 14.12 -10.30
C THR A 502 -3.95 13.62 -11.58
N ARG A 503 -3.36 12.42 -11.54
CA ARG A 503 -2.89 11.66 -12.70
C ARG A 503 -2.46 10.25 -12.34
N LEU A 504 -2.80 9.28 -13.18
CA LEU A 504 -2.11 8.00 -13.27
C LEU A 504 -1.16 8.02 -14.48
N THR A 505 0.14 7.85 -14.22
CA THR A 505 1.16 7.71 -15.28
C THR A 505 1.50 6.25 -15.49
N MET A 506 1.18 5.73 -16.67
CA MET A 506 1.51 4.39 -17.15
C MET A 506 2.62 4.53 -18.20
N ASP A 507 3.84 4.09 -17.90
CA ASP A 507 4.99 4.31 -18.78
C ASP A 507 5.88 3.07 -18.91
N ASN A 508 6.31 2.76 -20.13
CA ASN A 508 7.16 1.60 -20.42
C ASN A 508 6.56 0.29 -19.89
N ILE A 509 5.31 0.00 -20.27
CA ILE A 509 4.61 -1.22 -19.89
C ILE A 509 4.52 -2.15 -21.09
N GLN A 510 4.85 -3.42 -20.88
CA GLN A 510 4.51 -4.50 -21.80
C GLN A 510 3.16 -5.10 -21.39
N PHE A 511 2.10 -4.68 -22.06
CA PHE A 511 0.80 -5.33 -21.94
C PHE A 511 0.78 -6.61 -22.78
N GLY A 512 0.47 -7.72 -22.15
CA GLY A 512 0.27 -9.01 -22.80
C GLY A 512 -1.20 -9.25 -23.17
N LEU A 513 -1.48 -10.50 -23.54
CA LEU A 513 -2.82 -10.94 -23.89
C LEU A 513 -3.76 -10.97 -22.67
N ILE A 514 -5.05 -10.84 -22.95
CA ILE A 514 -6.17 -11.05 -22.01
C ILE A 514 -6.89 -12.35 -22.36
N ASP A 515 -7.86 -12.78 -21.54
CA ASP A 515 -8.57 -14.03 -21.76
C ASP A 515 -9.28 -14.08 -23.13
N ALA A 516 -9.22 -15.26 -23.77
CA ALA A 516 -9.74 -15.46 -25.12
C ALA A 516 -11.25 -15.68 -25.19
N THR A 517 -11.95 -15.73 -24.06
CA THR A 517 -13.41 -15.91 -24.01
C THR A 517 -14.07 -14.74 -23.29
N GLY A 518 -13.58 -14.39 -22.10
CA GLY A 518 -14.11 -13.35 -21.24
C GLY A 518 -13.50 -11.97 -21.46
N GLY A 519 -12.43 -11.85 -22.25
CA GLY A 519 -11.69 -10.60 -22.45
C GLY A 519 -12.47 -9.53 -23.22
N ASN A 520 -12.20 -8.27 -22.89
CA ASN A 520 -12.75 -7.09 -23.53
C ASN A 520 -11.61 -6.13 -23.92
N ASP A 521 -11.51 -4.97 -23.27
CA ASP A 521 -10.43 -4.01 -23.52
C ASP A 521 -9.13 -4.44 -22.82
N ASN A 522 -7.96 -3.99 -23.29
CA ASN A 522 -6.71 -4.27 -22.57
C ASN A 522 -6.53 -3.32 -21.37
N VAL A 523 -6.70 -2.01 -21.62
CA VAL A 523 -6.69 -0.95 -20.62
C VAL A 523 -7.98 -0.16 -20.70
N ARG A 524 -8.70 -0.06 -19.58
CA ARG A 524 -9.95 0.69 -19.48
C ARG A 524 -9.92 1.68 -18.32
N GLY A 525 -10.44 2.88 -18.56
CA GLY A 525 -10.64 3.91 -17.54
C GLY A 525 -11.98 4.59 -17.70
N GLN A 526 -12.78 4.57 -16.65
CA GLN A 526 -14.14 5.12 -16.63
C GLN A 526 -14.30 6.09 -15.46
N VAL A 527 -14.69 7.32 -15.79
CA VAL A 527 -14.92 8.40 -14.84
C VAL A 527 -16.41 8.69 -14.81
N TYR A 528 -17.00 8.78 -13.62
CA TYR A 528 -18.44 8.94 -13.43
C TYR A 528 -18.77 10.13 -12.53
N ASN A 529 -20.05 10.47 -12.52
CA ASN A 529 -20.65 11.43 -11.60
C ASN A 529 -19.95 12.80 -11.67
N THR A 530 -19.22 13.17 -10.62
CA THR A 530 -18.49 14.44 -10.51
C THR A 530 -16.99 14.22 -10.29
N ALA A 531 -16.50 12.99 -10.49
CA ALA A 531 -15.10 12.67 -10.28
C ALA A 531 -14.20 13.34 -11.32
N THR A 532 -12.94 13.53 -10.95
CA THR A 532 -11.89 13.94 -11.88
C THR A 532 -10.84 12.84 -11.96
N ALA A 533 -10.47 12.41 -13.17
CA ALA A 533 -9.39 11.46 -13.33
C ALA A 533 -8.59 11.70 -14.61
N ASN A 534 -7.28 11.79 -14.47
CA ASN A 534 -6.38 12.03 -15.60
C ASN A 534 -5.45 10.83 -15.81
N TYR A 535 -5.19 10.50 -17.08
CA TYR A 535 -4.42 9.33 -17.50
C TYR A 535 -3.32 9.74 -18.46
N THR A 536 -2.11 9.24 -18.21
CA THR A 536 -1.01 9.28 -19.19
C THR A 536 -0.57 7.85 -19.45
N LEU A 537 -0.54 7.45 -20.71
CA LEU A 537 -0.10 6.14 -21.16
C LEU A 537 0.92 6.30 -22.28
N THR A 538 2.19 6.02 -21.97
CA THR A 538 3.31 6.29 -22.86
C THR A 538 4.30 5.14 -23.00
N ASN A 539 5.01 5.14 -24.12
CA ASN A 539 6.15 4.25 -24.37
C ASN A 539 5.84 2.76 -24.14
N SER A 540 4.58 2.35 -24.29
CA SER A 540 4.11 1.02 -23.93
C SER A 540 3.79 0.19 -25.16
N THR A 541 3.87 -1.13 -25.01
CA THR A 541 3.64 -2.09 -26.07
C THR A 541 2.51 -3.02 -25.71
N PHE A 542 1.60 -3.27 -26.64
CA PHE A 542 0.46 -4.16 -26.44
C PHE A 542 0.59 -5.38 -27.34
N ALA A 543 0.50 -6.58 -26.76
CA ALA A 543 0.54 -7.83 -27.51
C ALA A 543 -0.79 -8.16 -28.22
N GLY A 544 -1.92 -7.63 -27.74
CA GLY A 544 -3.25 -7.90 -28.29
C GLY A 544 -4.39 -7.45 -27.38
N THR A 545 -5.61 -7.42 -27.92
CA THR A 545 -6.85 -7.10 -27.19
C THR A 545 -8.06 -7.83 -27.82
N ARG A 546 -9.19 -7.92 -27.11
CA ARG A 546 -10.43 -8.55 -27.63
C ARG A 546 -11.39 -7.51 -28.18
N ALA A 547 -11.44 -6.34 -27.55
CA ALA A 547 -12.13 -5.15 -28.01
C ALA A 547 -11.09 -4.03 -28.16
N ASP A 548 -11.13 -2.96 -27.38
CA ASP A 548 -10.23 -1.82 -27.56
C ASP A 548 -8.87 -2.09 -26.89
N PHE A 549 -7.77 -1.56 -27.43
CA PHE A 549 -6.50 -1.62 -26.68
C PHE A 549 -6.56 -0.67 -25.49
N ILE A 550 -7.10 0.53 -25.72
CA ILE A 550 -7.30 1.57 -24.72
C ILE A 550 -8.70 2.14 -24.87
N ALA A 551 -9.46 2.15 -23.77
CA ALA A 551 -10.76 2.81 -23.68
C ALA A 551 -10.80 3.76 -22.48
N PHE A 552 -10.84 5.07 -22.73
CA PHE A 552 -10.98 6.10 -21.68
C PHE A 552 -12.29 6.88 -21.85
N LEU A 553 -13.17 6.80 -20.85
CA LEU A 553 -14.52 7.32 -20.90
C LEU A 553 -14.81 8.25 -19.72
N ALA A 554 -15.14 9.50 -20.01
CA ALA A 554 -15.74 10.41 -19.02
C ALA A 554 -17.27 10.42 -19.18
N ASN A 555 -17.99 10.14 -18.09
CA ASN A 555 -19.44 10.09 -18.03
C ASN A 555 -20.00 11.16 -17.08
N ASN A 556 -21.29 11.45 -17.22
CA ASN A 556 -22.04 12.37 -16.38
C ASN A 556 -21.47 13.80 -16.36
N ASN A 557 -21.06 14.30 -15.20
CA ASN A 557 -20.45 15.61 -14.98
C ASN A 557 -18.97 15.47 -14.61
N SER A 558 -18.31 14.39 -15.04
CA SER A 558 -16.91 14.13 -14.73
C SER A 558 -15.96 14.97 -15.57
N THR A 559 -14.71 15.04 -15.11
CA THR A 559 -13.60 15.66 -15.84
C THR A 559 -12.50 14.65 -16.08
N MET A 560 -11.94 14.62 -17.29
CA MET A 560 -10.86 13.70 -17.67
C MET A 560 -9.84 14.36 -18.59
N ASP A 561 -8.56 14.06 -18.36
CA ASP A 561 -7.48 14.34 -19.31
C ASP A 561 -6.82 13.04 -19.72
N ALA A 562 -6.60 12.82 -21.02
CA ALA A 562 -6.09 11.58 -21.57
C ALA A 562 -4.90 11.81 -22.52
N VAL A 563 -3.70 11.45 -22.08
CA VAL A 563 -2.47 11.52 -22.87
C VAL A 563 -2.05 10.12 -23.29
N VAL A 564 -2.13 9.80 -24.58
CA VAL A 564 -1.76 8.50 -25.16
C VAL A 564 -0.69 8.74 -26.21
N ARG A 565 0.58 8.51 -25.84
CA ARG A 565 1.71 8.82 -26.74
C ARG A 565 2.72 7.70 -26.91
N SER A 566 3.27 7.57 -28.13
CA SER A 566 4.42 6.70 -28.38
C SER A 566 4.21 5.23 -27.99
N ASN A 567 2.97 4.74 -28.11
CA ASN A 567 2.65 3.33 -27.87
C ASN A 567 2.67 2.52 -29.17
N THR A 568 2.96 1.23 -29.05
CA THR A 568 2.95 0.27 -30.17
C THR A 568 1.92 -0.81 -29.92
N PHE A 569 1.03 -1.04 -30.89
CA PHE A 569 -0.04 -2.01 -30.79
C PHE A 569 0.17 -3.18 -31.76
N HIS A 570 0.10 -4.41 -31.25
CA HIS A 570 0.13 -5.65 -32.01
C HIS A 570 -1.18 -6.41 -31.85
N ASN A 571 -1.66 -7.07 -32.89
CA ASN A 571 -2.92 -7.84 -32.84
C ASN A 571 -2.63 -9.33 -32.66
N GLY A 572 -1.91 -9.69 -31.61
CA GLY A 572 -1.55 -11.07 -31.30
C GLY A 572 -2.72 -11.97 -30.90
N GLN A 573 -3.94 -11.45 -30.81
CA GLN A 573 -5.16 -12.22 -30.51
C GLN A 573 -6.35 -11.74 -31.35
N ALA A 574 -7.28 -12.65 -31.62
CA ALA A 574 -8.48 -12.34 -32.40
C ALA A 574 -9.43 -11.40 -31.66
N ILE A 575 -9.79 -10.29 -32.30
CA ILE A 575 -10.82 -9.36 -31.83
C ILE A 575 -12.22 -9.96 -31.97
N ILE A 576 -13.14 -9.51 -31.12
CA ILE A 576 -14.56 -9.83 -31.24
C ILE A 576 -15.10 -9.16 -32.51
N PRO A 577 -15.85 -9.87 -33.38
CA PRO A 577 -16.43 -9.26 -34.57
C PRO A 577 -17.27 -8.02 -34.24
N GLY A 578 -17.02 -6.92 -34.94
CA GLY A 578 -17.67 -5.62 -34.68
C GLY A 578 -17.15 -4.87 -33.45
N GLY A 579 -16.13 -5.39 -32.76
CA GLY A 579 -15.35 -4.66 -31.77
C GLY A 579 -13.99 -4.21 -32.33
N GLY A 580 -13.27 -3.41 -31.53
CA GLY A 580 -11.84 -3.20 -31.69
C GLY A 580 -11.43 -1.88 -32.31
N SER A 581 -11.08 -0.94 -31.43
CA SER A 581 -10.33 0.28 -31.70
C SER A 581 -8.93 0.19 -31.09
N ALA A 582 -7.93 0.80 -31.71
CA ALA A 582 -6.65 0.94 -30.99
C ALA A 582 -6.80 1.92 -29.83
N ILE A 583 -7.45 3.05 -30.07
CA ILE A 583 -7.63 4.08 -29.05
C ILE A 583 -9.07 4.58 -29.13
N ASP A 584 -9.82 4.39 -28.04
CA ASP A 584 -11.17 4.91 -27.83
C ASP A 584 -11.17 5.93 -26.69
N ILE A 585 -11.44 7.20 -27.00
CA ILE A 585 -11.62 8.26 -26.00
C ILE A 585 -13.01 8.86 -26.15
N ARG A 586 -13.83 8.74 -25.10
CA ARG A 586 -15.20 9.26 -25.09
C ARG A 586 -15.46 10.22 -23.94
N SER A 587 -16.36 11.15 -24.19
CA SER A 587 -16.84 12.11 -23.21
C SER A 587 -18.35 12.27 -23.29
N GLY A 588 -19.04 12.20 -22.16
CA GLY A 588 -20.42 12.61 -22.01
C GLY A 588 -21.44 11.49 -21.97
N SER A 589 -22.67 11.86 -21.60
CA SER A 589 -23.79 10.94 -21.36
C SER A 589 -24.92 11.08 -22.39
N GLY A 590 -25.97 10.27 -22.24
CA GLY A 590 -27.12 10.26 -23.15
C GLY A 590 -28.12 11.43 -23.00
N THR A 591 -27.86 12.43 -22.15
CA THR A 591 -28.83 13.49 -21.80
C THR A 591 -28.17 14.87 -21.68
N LEU A 592 -28.90 15.93 -22.07
CA LEU A 592 -28.43 17.33 -21.98
C LEU A 592 -28.31 17.90 -20.56
N ALA A 593 -28.84 17.22 -19.55
CA ALA A 593 -28.75 17.66 -18.14
C ALA A 593 -27.35 17.51 -17.52
N GLN A 594 -26.40 16.96 -18.29
CA GLN A 594 -25.06 16.61 -17.84
C GLN A 594 -24.04 17.30 -18.73
N ALA A 595 -22.81 17.44 -18.25
CA ALA A 595 -21.74 18.09 -18.99
C ALA A 595 -20.37 17.53 -18.59
N ALA A 596 -19.97 16.40 -19.19
CA ALA A 596 -18.62 15.89 -19.03
C ALA A 596 -17.60 16.79 -19.74
N THR A 597 -16.38 16.88 -19.21
CA THR A 597 -15.30 17.64 -19.83
C THR A 597 -14.09 16.75 -20.05
N THR A 598 -13.59 16.71 -21.29
CA THR A 598 -12.44 15.88 -21.64
C THR A 598 -11.40 16.62 -22.47
N THR A 599 -10.14 16.56 -22.05
CA THR A 599 -8.99 16.90 -22.89
C THR A 599 -8.23 15.65 -23.31
N PHE A 600 -7.60 15.68 -24.49
CA PHE A 600 -6.83 14.55 -24.97
C PHE A 600 -5.64 14.92 -25.87
N ASP A 601 -4.62 14.06 -25.86
CA ASP A 601 -3.53 14.04 -26.83
C ASP A 601 -3.24 12.59 -27.24
N ILE A 602 -3.51 12.29 -28.50
CA ILE A 602 -3.21 11.00 -29.13
C ILE A 602 -2.10 11.23 -30.15
N SER A 603 -0.85 10.96 -29.79
CA SER A 603 0.27 11.24 -30.69
C SER A 603 1.39 10.22 -30.74
N HIS A 604 2.05 10.12 -31.90
CA HIS A 604 3.20 9.23 -32.11
C HIS A 604 2.92 7.74 -31.86
N ASN A 605 1.66 7.31 -31.85
CA ASN A 605 1.33 5.90 -31.67
C ASN A 605 1.47 5.13 -32.99
N THR A 606 1.81 3.85 -32.90
CA THR A 606 1.98 2.95 -34.05
C THR A 606 1.06 1.74 -33.93
N LEU A 607 0.10 1.66 -34.84
CA LEU A 607 -0.71 0.49 -35.12
C LEU A 607 -0.41 0.07 -36.57
N ALA A 608 0.69 -0.65 -36.76
CA ALA A 608 1.14 -1.11 -38.08
C ALA A 608 0.79 -2.60 -38.24
N ASN A 609 -0.38 -2.90 -38.80
CA ASN A 609 -0.91 -4.26 -38.88
C ASN A 609 -0.28 -5.07 -40.02
N THR A 610 1.02 -5.33 -39.92
CA THR A 610 1.81 -6.05 -40.93
C THR A 610 2.10 -7.49 -40.48
N GLY A 611 2.36 -8.40 -41.44
CA GLY A 611 2.73 -9.77 -41.13
C GLY A 611 1.65 -10.53 -40.35
N ALA A 612 2.01 -11.11 -39.19
CA ALA A 612 1.10 -11.90 -38.36
C ALA A 612 -0.06 -11.06 -37.76
N ASP A 613 0.14 -9.75 -37.57
CA ASP A 613 -0.86 -8.85 -36.99
C ASP A 613 -2.03 -8.56 -37.95
N ALA A 614 -1.85 -8.80 -39.25
CA ALA A 614 -2.85 -8.46 -40.28
C ALA A 614 -4.17 -9.24 -40.15
N ALA A 615 -4.10 -10.48 -39.64
CA ALA A 615 -5.28 -11.35 -39.50
C ALA A 615 -6.26 -10.86 -38.42
N ASN A 616 -5.75 -10.14 -37.42
CA ASN A 616 -6.50 -9.69 -36.25
C ASN A 616 -6.57 -8.15 -36.17
N ALA A 617 -6.28 -7.46 -37.27
CA ALA A 617 -6.43 -6.02 -37.37
C ALA A 617 -7.83 -5.54 -36.95
N TYR A 618 -7.93 -4.27 -36.57
CA TYR A 618 -9.19 -3.63 -36.19
C TYR A 618 -10.25 -3.74 -37.30
N ASP A 619 -11.51 -3.95 -36.90
CA ASP A 619 -12.67 -4.14 -37.79
C ASP A 619 -13.58 -2.90 -37.85
N THR A 620 -13.44 -1.97 -36.88
CA THR A 620 -14.32 -0.79 -36.78
C THR A 620 -13.58 0.53 -37.00
N VAL A 621 -12.57 0.85 -36.21
CA VAL A 621 -11.92 2.16 -36.25
C VAL A 621 -10.49 2.09 -35.70
N GLY A 622 -9.54 2.78 -36.30
CA GLY A 622 -8.19 2.89 -35.74
C GLY A 622 -8.17 3.74 -34.46
N ILE A 623 -8.57 5.01 -34.58
CA ILE A 623 -8.71 5.96 -33.47
C ILE A 623 -10.14 6.50 -33.42
N PHE A 624 -10.82 6.31 -32.30
CA PHE A 624 -12.16 6.84 -32.06
C PHE A 624 -12.14 7.91 -30.97
N VAL A 625 -12.67 9.08 -31.30
CA VAL A 625 -12.92 10.16 -30.34
C VAL A 625 -14.37 10.57 -30.42
N ALA A 626 -15.12 10.46 -29.33
CA ALA A 626 -16.55 10.76 -29.37
C ALA A 626 -17.08 11.54 -28.17
N LYS A 627 -17.78 12.63 -28.47
CA LYS A 627 -18.63 13.35 -27.52
C LYS A 627 -20.07 12.84 -27.58
N GLY A 628 -20.63 12.49 -26.43
CA GLY A 628 -21.99 12.03 -26.21
C GLY A 628 -23.04 13.12 -26.37
N LYS A 629 -24.30 12.80 -26.06
CA LYS A 629 -25.48 13.66 -26.29
C LYS A 629 -25.68 14.74 -25.22
N ASP A 630 -24.70 14.98 -24.39
CA ASP A 630 -24.77 15.92 -23.28
C ASP A 630 -24.32 17.32 -23.69
N SER A 631 -24.25 18.23 -22.71
CA SER A 631 -23.83 19.63 -22.90
C SER A 631 -22.33 19.84 -22.66
N GLY A 632 -21.56 18.75 -22.62
CA GLY A 632 -20.14 18.73 -22.26
C GLY A 632 -19.19 19.28 -23.32
N THR A 633 -17.89 19.17 -23.04
CA THR A 633 -16.83 19.60 -23.97
C THR A 633 -15.75 18.53 -24.15
N MET A 634 -15.22 18.46 -25.36
CA MET A 634 -14.12 17.55 -25.72
C MET A 634 -13.09 18.31 -26.56
N ALA A 635 -11.82 18.37 -26.15
CA ALA A 635 -10.81 19.13 -26.88
C ALA A 635 -9.44 18.44 -26.90
N GLY A 636 -8.83 18.27 -28.07
CA GLY A 636 -7.55 17.57 -28.13
C GLY A 636 -6.92 17.43 -29.50
N THR A 637 -5.73 16.83 -29.52
CA THR A 637 -4.92 16.63 -30.73
C THR A 637 -4.79 15.15 -31.07
N ILE A 638 -4.87 14.83 -32.37
CA ILE A 638 -4.55 13.52 -32.94
C ILE A 638 -3.41 13.74 -33.94
N ALA A 639 -2.17 13.44 -33.54
CA ALA A 639 -1.02 13.84 -34.35
C ALA A 639 0.08 12.79 -34.53
N SER A 640 0.66 12.72 -35.72
CA SER A 640 1.85 11.89 -35.98
C SER A 640 1.66 10.41 -35.67
N ASN A 641 0.44 9.88 -35.77
CA ASN A 641 0.17 8.45 -35.57
C ASN A 641 0.35 7.69 -36.89
N THR A 642 0.78 6.43 -36.81
CA THR A 642 0.77 5.48 -37.94
C THR A 642 -0.33 4.46 -37.70
N ILE A 643 -1.37 4.46 -38.54
CA ILE A 643 -2.56 3.61 -38.37
C ILE A 643 -2.81 2.78 -39.63
N GLY A 644 -2.96 1.47 -39.45
CA GLY A 644 -3.39 0.55 -40.49
C GLY A 644 -2.33 -0.43 -40.98
N PRO A 645 -2.69 -1.34 -41.90
CA PRO A 645 -4.02 -1.47 -42.53
C PRO A 645 -5.12 -1.93 -41.57
N ALA A 646 -6.39 -1.60 -41.85
CA ALA A 646 -7.52 -2.23 -41.17
C ALA A 646 -7.63 -3.72 -41.57
N LYS A 647 -8.52 -4.46 -40.91
CA LYS A 647 -8.82 -5.84 -41.31
C LYS A 647 -9.30 -5.88 -42.75
N SER A 648 -8.80 -6.86 -43.50
CA SER A 648 -9.12 -7.01 -44.92
C SER A 648 -10.64 -7.15 -45.13
N GLY A 649 -11.23 -6.22 -45.91
CA GLY A 649 -12.66 -6.21 -46.21
C GLY A 649 -13.54 -5.64 -45.09
N ALA A 650 -12.98 -5.11 -44.01
CA ALA A 650 -13.71 -4.36 -43.01
C ALA A 650 -14.17 -3.01 -43.56
N ASN A 651 -15.32 -2.51 -43.10
CA ASN A 651 -15.81 -1.16 -43.38
C ASN A 651 -15.34 -0.19 -42.29
N ALA A 652 -14.02 -0.12 -42.09
CA ALA A 652 -13.42 0.53 -40.92
C ALA A 652 -12.94 1.96 -41.22
N ASP A 653 -13.06 2.87 -40.25
CA ASP A 653 -12.46 4.21 -40.33
C ASP A 653 -11.00 4.19 -39.85
N GLY A 654 -10.13 5.04 -40.43
CA GLY A 654 -8.79 5.26 -39.88
C GLY A 654 -8.86 6.05 -38.58
N ILE A 655 -9.37 7.29 -38.68
CA ILE A 655 -9.68 8.18 -37.57
C ILE A 655 -11.16 8.57 -37.65
N PHE A 656 -11.90 8.38 -36.57
CA PHE A 656 -13.29 8.82 -36.48
C PHE A 656 -13.49 9.75 -35.28
N VAL A 657 -13.93 10.98 -35.55
CA VAL A 657 -14.33 11.95 -34.54
C VAL A 657 -15.82 12.20 -34.62
N ARG A 658 -16.53 11.97 -33.52
CA ARG A 658 -17.97 12.18 -33.41
C ARG A 658 -18.33 13.22 -32.36
N SER A 659 -19.33 14.04 -32.66
CA SER A 659 -19.98 14.95 -31.73
C SER A 659 -21.50 14.81 -31.84
N ALA A 660 -22.18 14.77 -30.69
CA ALA A 660 -23.63 14.73 -30.60
C ALA A 660 -24.16 15.65 -29.49
N GLY A 661 -25.47 15.83 -29.37
CA GLY A 661 -26.10 16.59 -28.28
C GLY A 661 -25.86 18.10 -28.37
N ALA A 662 -25.34 18.71 -27.31
CA ALA A 662 -24.98 20.14 -27.29
C ALA A 662 -23.48 20.30 -26.97
N GLY A 663 -23.03 21.49 -26.60
CA GLY A 663 -21.63 21.72 -26.21
C GLY A 663 -20.66 21.72 -27.41
N THR A 664 -19.40 21.40 -27.16
CA THR A 664 -18.33 21.63 -28.14
C THR A 664 -17.29 20.52 -28.22
N THR A 665 -16.94 20.10 -29.45
CA THR A 665 -15.76 19.29 -29.76
C THR A 665 -14.73 20.16 -30.51
N THR A 666 -13.48 20.20 -30.06
CA THR A 666 -12.40 20.93 -30.74
C THR A 666 -11.22 20.01 -30.99
N VAL A 667 -10.89 19.75 -32.26
CA VAL A 667 -9.88 18.75 -32.63
C VAL A 667 -8.88 19.28 -33.66
N LEU A 668 -7.61 18.97 -33.42
CA LEU A 668 -6.52 19.11 -34.40
C LEU A 668 -6.09 17.71 -34.86
N ILE A 669 -6.24 17.40 -36.14
CA ILE A 669 -5.82 16.14 -36.76
C ILE A 669 -4.66 16.44 -37.70
N GLN A 670 -3.44 16.05 -37.34
CA GLN A 670 -2.28 16.44 -38.14
C GLN A 670 -1.19 15.39 -38.31
N ASN A 671 -0.56 15.36 -39.48
CA ASN A 671 0.62 14.55 -39.77
C ASN A 671 0.43 13.05 -39.48
N ASN A 672 -0.80 12.52 -39.52
CA ASN A 672 -1.04 11.08 -39.36
C ASN A 672 -0.79 10.37 -40.68
N SER A 673 -0.28 9.13 -40.61
CA SER A 673 -0.14 8.22 -41.74
C SER A 673 -1.19 7.13 -41.62
N LEU A 674 -2.16 7.10 -42.53
CA LEU A 674 -3.29 6.18 -42.53
C LEU A 674 -3.21 5.25 -43.74
N SER A 675 -3.43 3.96 -43.54
CA SER A 675 -3.42 3.00 -44.64
C SER A 675 -4.52 1.95 -44.51
N GLY A 676 -4.97 1.40 -45.64
CA GLY A 676 -5.82 0.20 -45.66
C GLY A 676 -7.18 0.32 -44.97
N TYR A 677 -7.71 1.53 -44.78
CA TYR A 677 -9.04 1.77 -44.22
C TYR A 677 -10.15 1.37 -45.20
N GLY A 678 -11.36 1.25 -44.66
CA GLY A 678 -12.50 0.60 -45.29
C GLY A 678 -13.80 1.39 -45.35
N ASN A 679 -13.94 2.52 -44.64
CA ASN A 679 -15.04 3.47 -44.82
C ASN A 679 -14.48 4.83 -45.21
N ALA A 680 -13.82 5.52 -44.27
CA ALA A 680 -13.05 6.74 -44.51
C ALA A 680 -11.65 6.69 -43.88
N GLY A 681 -10.70 7.42 -44.45
CA GLY A 681 -9.41 7.67 -43.79
C GLY A 681 -9.63 8.52 -42.54
N ILE A 682 -10.28 9.67 -42.71
CA ILE A 682 -10.74 10.55 -41.64
C ILE A 682 -12.25 10.76 -41.76
N HIS A 683 -12.98 10.49 -40.68
CA HIS A 683 -14.41 10.70 -40.57
C HIS A 683 -14.72 11.72 -39.46
N LEU A 684 -15.44 12.79 -39.80
CA LEU A 684 -15.98 13.76 -38.86
C LEU A 684 -17.50 13.72 -38.89
N GLN A 685 -18.12 13.40 -37.76
CA GLN A 685 -19.58 13.33 -37.65
C GLN A 685 -20.09 14.29 -36.58
N ASN A 686 -20.94 15.23 -36.98
CA ASN A 686 -21.62 16.20 -36.13
C ASN A 686 -23.10 16.28 -36.49
N ASN A 687 -23.78 15.12 -36.47
CA ASN A 687 -25.07 14.94 -37.14
C ASN A 687 -26.26 14.60 -36.21
N ASP A 688 -26.10 14.70 -34.89
CA ASP A 688 -27.15 14.41 -33.91
C ASP A 688 -27.21 15.53 -32.86
N GLY A 689 -28.18 16.45 -33.01
CA GLY A 689 -28.41 17.57 -32.10
C GLY A 689 -27.89 18.93 -32.57
N SER A 690 -27.28 19.66 -31.65
CA SER A 690 -26.92 21.10 -31.74
C SER A 690 -25.46 21.38 -31.34
N SER A 691 -24.59 20.36 -31.36
CA SER A 691 -23.19 20.53 -30.96
C SER A 691 -22.39 21.36 -31.97
N THR A 692 -21.38 22.06 -31.45
CA THR A 692 -20.36 22.72 -32.28
C THR A 692 -19.13 21.82 -32.39
N MET A 693 -18.66 21.52 -33.59
CA MET A 693 -17.36 20.89 -33.80
C MET A 693 -16.43 21.82 -34.57
N ASN A 694 -15.27 22.10 -33.97
CA ASN A 694 -14.16 22.85 -34.53
C ASN A 694 -13.07 21.86 -34.93
N ALA A 695 -12.80 21.70 -36.22
CA ALA A 695 -11.85 20.70 -36.72
C ALA A 695 -10.80 21.35 -37.63
N SER A 696 -9.53 21.08 -37.34
CA SER A 696 -8.39 21.46 -38.18
C SER A 696 -7.67 20.21 -38.69
N ILE A 697 -7.56 20.04 -40.00
CA ILE A 697 -6.96 18.85 -40.63
C ILE A 697 -5.76 19.26 -41.50
N PHE A 698 -4.55 18.85 -41.12
CA PHE A 698 -3.31 19.27 -41.79
C PHE A 698 -2.27 18.14 -41.97
N GLY A 699 -1.68 18.04 -43.16
CA GLY A 699 -0.47 17.22 -43.39
C GLY A 699 -0.68 15.71 -43.22
N ASN A 700 -1.93 15.22 -43.18
CA ASN A 700 -2.20 13.79 -43.08
C ASN A 700 -1.96 13.11 -44.43
N VAL A 701 -1.43 11.88 -44.38
CA VAL A 701 -1.11 11.08 -45.56
C VAL A 701 -1.92 9.80 -45.53
N GLU A 702 -2.72 9.58 -46.57
CA GLU A 702 -3.51 8.36 -46.73
C GLU A 702 -2.98 7.51 -47.88
N SER A 703 -3.03 6.18 -47.73
CA SER A 703 -2.60 5.27 -48.79
C SER A 703 -3.34 3.93 -48.81
N ASN A 704 -3.39 3.33 -50.01
CA ASN A 704 -3.83 1.94 -50.22
C ASN A 704 -5.16 1.58 -49.52
N PRO A 705 -6.23 2.36 -49.75
CA PRO A 705 -7.50 2.08 -49.09
C PRO A 705 -8.03 0.71 -49.60
N ASN A 706 -8.68 -0.09 -48.74
CA ASN A 706 -9.16 -1.44 -49.09
C ASN A 706 -10.30 -1.45 -50.15
N SER A 707 -10.92 -2.60 -50.44
CA SER A 707 -11.96 -2.68 -51.48
C SER A 707 -13.37 -2.23 -51.04
N GLN A 708 -13.55 -1.75 -49.82
CA GLN A 708 -14.85 -1.39 -49.23
C GLN A 708 -15.02 0.11 -48.98
N ASN A 709 -13.93 0.89 -48.95
CA ASN A 709 -13.98 2.31 -48.60
C ASN A 709 -14.56 3.18 -49.71
N ILE A 710 -14.99 4.35 -49.27
CA ILE A 710 -15.72 5.30 -50.09
C ILE A 710 -14.99 6.63 -50.16
N TYR A 711 -14.36 7.08 -49.06
CA TYR A 711 -13.77 8.42 -48.96
C TYR A 711 -12.37 8.40 -48.34
N GLY A 712 -11.53 9.38 -48.68
CA GLY A 712 -10.39 9.75 -47.84
C GLY A 712 -10.86 10.57 -46.65
N LEU A 713 -11.56 11.68 -46.92
CA LEU A 713 -12.22 12.51 -45.90
C LEU A 713 -13.74 12.46 -46.03
N PHE A 714 -14.42 12.16 -44.93
CA PHE A 714 -15.87 12.18 -44.83
C PHE A 714 -16.35 13.09 -43.71
N VAL A 715 -17.19 14.09 -44.02
CA VAL A 715 -17.72 15.05 -43.05
C VAL A 715 -19.24 15.13 -43.14
N ASP A 716 -19.91 14.78 -42.05
CA ASP A 716 -21.38 14.83 -41.92
C ASP A 716 -21.82 15.84 -40.86
N ASN A 717 -22.54 16.88 -41.27
CA ASN A 717 -23.11 17.88 -40.36
C ASN A 717 -24.64 17.93 -40.45
N GLY A 718 -25.30 17.56 -39.34
CA GLY A 718 -26.74 17.32 -39.27
C GLY A 718 -27.18 16.01 -39.98
N ALA A 719 -28.21 15.33 -39.47
CA ALA A 719 -28.80 14.14 -40.11
C ALA A 719 -30.29 14.34 -40.45
N THR A 720 -30.98 15.13 -39.63
CA THR A 720 -32.41 15.39 -39.69
C THR A 720 -32.71 16.88 -39.71
N ALA A 721 -33.97 17.24 -39.97
CA ALA A 721 -34.40 18.64 -39.91
C ALA A 721 -34.41 19.22 -38.48
N SER A 722 -34.31 18.43 -37.42
CA SER A 722 -34.21 18.96 -36.04
C SER A 722 -32.78 19.33 -35.64
N ASP A 723 -31.78 18.88 -36.38
CA ASP A 723 -30.39 19.14 -36.05
C ASP A 723 -30.01 20.58 -36.42
N THR A 724 -29.32 21.25 -35.50
CA THR A 724 -28.87 22.64 -35.61
C THR A 724 -27.36 22.77 -35.35
N SER A 725 -26.65 21.67 -35.53
CA SER A 725 -25.22 21.54 -35.27
C SER A 725 -24.37 22.50 -36.10
N THR A 726 -23.22 22.89 -35.56
CA THR A 726 -22.27 23.80 -36.22
C THR A 726 -20.95 23.10 -36.50
N MET A 727 -20.54 23.03 -37.76
CA MET A 727 -19.23 22.58 -38.21
C MET A 727 -18.36 23.79 -38.57
N ASN A 728 -17.21 23.95 -37.91
CA ASN A 728 -16.15 24.87 -38.31
C ASN A 728 -14.94 24.04 -38.74
N LEU A 729 -14.63 24.04 -40.04
CA LEU A 729 -13.66 23.12 -40.63
C LEU A 729 -12.58 23.88 -41.42
N VAL A 730 -11.31 23.49 -41.26
CA VAL A 730 -10.23 23.81 -42.19
C VAL A 730 -9.54 22.52 -42.65
N VAL A 731 -9.30 22.38 -43.96
CA VAL A 731 -8.70 21.18 -44.57
C VAL A 731 -7.55 21.58 -45.48
N GLY A 732 -6.33 21.55 -44.94
CA GLY A 732 -5.14 21.92 -45.69
C GLY A 732 -4.86 23.44 -45.71
N ASP A 733 -3.83 23.83 -46.46
CA ASP A 733 -3.39 25.22 -46.60
C ASP A 733 -2.67 25.44 -47.94
N ALA A 734 -3.27 26.22 -48.84
CA ALA A 734 -2.73 26.47 -50.18
C ALA A 734 -1.37 27.17 -50.16
N SER A 735 -1.02 27.84 -49.06
CA SER A 735 0.25 28.55 -48.90
C SER A 735 1.33 27.73 -48.19
N ASN A 736 0.99 26.54 -47.66
CA ASN A 736 1.89 25.73 -46.86
C ASN A 736 1.82 24.24 -47.22
N LEU A 737 2.78 23.79 -48.03
CA LEU A 737 2.91 22.38 -48.45
C LEU A 737 2.92 21.38 -47.29
N GLY A 738 3.49 21.74 -46.13
CA GLY A 738 3.55 20.85 -44.97
C GLY A 738 2.21 20.64 -44.27
N LYS A 739 1.19 21.43 -44.60
CA LYS A 739 -0.18 21.28 -44.09
C LYS A 739 -1.13 20.65 -45.10
N GLN A 740 -0.70 20.42 -46.34
CA GLN A 740 -1.56 19.80 -47.35
C GLN A 740 -1.75 18.32 -47.04
N ASN A 741 -3.00 17.84 -47.09
CA ASN A 741 -3.30 16.44 -46.88
C ASN A 741 -3.22 15.67 -48.22
N THR A 742 -3.02 14.36 -48.13
CA THR A 742 -3.22 13.41 -49.24
C THR A 742 -4.44 12.57 -48.91
N PHE A 743 -5.53 12.75 -49.65
CA PHE A 743 -6.75 11.94 -49.53
C PHE A 743 -6.83 10.95 -50.68
N VAL A 744 -7.22 9.72 -50.38
CA VAL A 744 -7.33 8.65 -51.39
C VAL A 744 -8.61 7.85 -51.17
N SER A 745 -9.51 7.80 -52.16
CA SER A 745 -10.60 6.82 -52.18
C SER A 745 -10.22 5.53 -52.92
N SER A 746 -10.97 4.44 -52.74
CA SER A 746 -10.83 3.24 -53.58
C SER A 746 -11.43 3.45 -54.98
N ALA A 747 -11.19 2.48 -55.86
CA ALA A 747 -11.79 2.42 -57.19
C ALA A 747 -13.32 2.28 -57.19
N ILE A 748 -13.95 1.93 -56.05
CA ILE A 748 -15.41 1.93 -55.90
C ILE A 748 -15.93 3.22 -55.24
N GLY A 749 -15.06 4.02 -54.63
CA GLY A 749 -15.39 5.35 -54.11
C GLY A 749 -15.68 6.31 -55.25
N ILE A 750 -16.73 7.13 -55.08
CA ILE A 750 -17.15 8.11 -56.10
C ILE A 750 -16.30 9.39 -56.00
N VAL A 751 -15.81 9.73 -54.79
CA VAL A 751 -14.98 10.93 -54.52
C VAL A 751 -13.99 10.73 -53.37
N ASP A 752 -12.91 11.51 -53.35
CA ASP A 752 -11.91 11.51 -52.27
C ASP A 752 -12.41 12.23 -51.02
N VAL A 753 -13.18 13.31 -51.18
CA VAL A 753 -13.71 14.13 -50.09
C VAL A 753 -15.22 14.29 -50.21
N SER A 754 -15.95 13.97 -49.15
CA SER A 754 -17.40 14.19 -49.06
C SER A 754 -17.74 15.16 -47.92
N LEU A 755 -18.46 16.23 -48.26
CA LEU A 755 -18.91 17.25 -47.31
C LEU A 755 -20.44 17.36 -47.35
N ALA A 756 -21.11 16.85 -46.32
CA ALA A 756 -22.56 16.87 -46.19
C ALA A 756 -23.04 17.87 -45.11
N ASN A 757 -24.07 18.64 -45.42
CA ASN A 757 -24.77 19.53 -44.48
C ASN A 757 -26.29 19.43 -44.65
N THR A 758 -27.07 19.46 -43.55
CA THR A 758 -28.53 19.56 -43.62
C THR A 758 -29.02 21.01 -43.53
N VAL A 759 -30.28 21.26 -43.92
CA VAL A 759 -30.85 22.63 -44.07
C VAL A 759 -30.70 23.51 -42.82
N ASN A 760 -30.84 22.93 -41.63
CA ASN A 760 -30.85 23.65 -40.37
C ASN A 760 -29.49 23.64 -39.64
N ALA A 761 -28.53 22.89 -40.16
CA ALA A 761 -27.17 22.82 -39.62
C ALA A 761 -26.26 23.86 -40.32
N HIS A 762 -25.25 24.33 -39.59
CA HIS A 762 -24.36 25.40 -40.02
C HIS A 762 -22.99 24.84 -40.35
N PHE A 763 -22.55 24.98 -41.60
CA PHE A 763 -21.23 24.51 -42.03
C PHE A 763 -20.39 25.70 -42.49
N ASN A 764 -19.31 25.97 -41.77
CA ASN A 764 -18.30 26.98 -42.09
C ASN A 764 -17.02 26.29 -42.55
N LEU A 765 -16.68 26.45 -43.84
CA LEU A 765 -15.43 25.97 -44.43
C LEU A 765 -14.44 27.13 -44.51
N ALA A 766 -13.37 27.06 -43.72
CA ALA A 766 -12.29 28.02 -43.79
C ALA A 766 -11.46 27.80 -45.06
N ARG A 767 -11.08 28.88 -45.73
CA ARG A 767 -10.44 28.84 -47.05
C ARG A 767 -8.96 28.44 -47.03
N GLY A 768 -8.34 28.19 -45.87
CA GLY A 768 -6.97 27.65 -45.80
C GLY A 768 -5.83 28.46 -46.45
N GLY A 769 -6.10 29.64 -47.04
CA GLY A 769 -5.14 30.36 -47.89
C GLY A 769 -5.50 30.33 -49.38
N SER A 770 -6.49 29.51 -49.77
CA SER A 770 -7.13 29.54 -51.08
C SER A 770 -7.70 30.91 -51.42
N THR A 771 -7.59 31.27 -52.69
CA THR A 771 -8.17 32.51 -53.25
C THR A 771 -9.59 32.31 -53.77
N ALA A 772 -10.12 31.09 -53.72
CA ALA A 772 -11.44 30.75 -54.24
C ALA A 772 -12.58 31.30 -53.37
N GLY A 773 -13.61 31.83 -54.02
CA GLY A 773 -14.79 32.39 -53.36
C GLY A 773 -14.53 33.67 -52.56
N THR A 774 -15.59 34.20 -51.93
CA THR A 774 -15.52 35.39 -51.05
C THR A 774 -15.88 34.96 -49.62
N PRO A 775 -15.14 35.40 -48.58
CA PRO A 775 -15.48 35.08 -47.19
C PRO A 775 -16.89 35.54 -46.82
N ASN A 776 -17.51 34.82 -45.89
CA ASN A 776 -18.86 35.05 -45.37
C ASN A 776 -19.95 35.00 -46.45
N THR A 777 -19.75 34.18 -47.49
CA THR A 777 -20.74 33.92 -48.54
C THR A 777 -20.96 32.42 -48.72
N THR A 778 -22.10 32.04 -49.30
CA THR A 778 -22.38 30.65 -49.67
C THR A 778 -21.42 30.18 -50.75
N GLY A 779 -20.66 29.12 -50.47
CA GLY A 779 -19.76 28.49 -51.42
C GLY A 779 -20.53 27.67 -52.44
N THR A 780 -20.31 27.94 -53.72
CA THR A 780 -20.74 27.04 -54.80
C THR A 780 -19.89 25.77 -54.80
N LEU A 781 -20.39 24.65 -55.34
CA LEU A 781 -19.61 23.40 -55.47
C LEU A 781 -18.24 23.66 -56.13
N ALA A 782 -18.19 24.44 -57.22
CA ALA A 782 -16.92 24.77 -57.88
C ALA A 782 -15.92 25.49 -56.96
N GLN A 783 -16.39 26.40 -56.09
CA GLN A 783 -15.53 27.10 -55.13
C GLN A 783 -15.07 26.16 -54.02
N VAL A 784 -15.96 25.31 -53.49
CA VAL A 784 -15.61 24.32 -52.46
C VAL A 784 -14.61 23.30 -53.00
N THR A 785 -14.83 22.77 -54.21
CA THR A 785 -13.89 21.87 -54.89
C THR A 785 -12.54 22.55 -55.13
N GLN A 786 -12.52 23.84 -55.50
CA GLN A 786 -11.27 24.57 -55.69
C GLN A 786 -10.49 24.74 -54.38
N ILE A 787 -11.16 25.13 -53.28
CA ILE A 787 -10.54 25.26 -51.96
C ILE A 787 -9.91 23.94 -51.53
N ILE A 788 -10.69 22.85 -51.55
CA ILE A 788 -10.18 21.54 -51.16
C ILE A 788 -9.05 21.07 -52.11
N GLY A 789 -9.16 21.40 -53.39
CA GLY A 789 -8.19 21.01 -54.42
C GLY A 789 -6.86 21.75 -54.37
N ASP A 790 -6.82 23.04 -53.99
CA ASP A 790 -5.60 23.84 -53.89
C ASP A 790 -4.97 23.84 -52.48
N ASP A 791 -5.78 23.64 -51.44
CA ASP A 791 -5.31 23.47 -50.06
C ASP A 791 -4.71 22.07 -49.80
N ASN A 792 -4.87 21.10 -50.72
CA ASN A 792 -4.42 19.70 -50.54
C ASN A 792 -3.65 19.16 -51.76
N THR A 793 -2.91 18.07 -51.54
CA THR A 793 -2.09 17.45 -52.59
C THR A 793 -2.92 16.57 -53.51
N GLY A 794 -2.61 16.56 -54.81
CA GLY A 794 -3.19 15.62 -55.79
C GLY A 794 -4.54 16.02 -56.38
N SER A 795 -5.08 17.20 -56.03
CA SER A 795 -6.39 17.69 -56.48
C SER A 795 -7.53 16.70 -56.21
N PRO A 796 -7.79 16.38 -54.91
CA PRO A 796 -8.83 15.45 -54.52
C PRO A 796 -10.19 15.82 -55.10
N THR A 797 -10.93 14.80 -55.54
CA THR A 797 -12.31 14.95 -56.00
C THR A 797 -13.24 15.22 -54.82
N VAL A 798 -14.24 16.08 -55.03
CA VAL A 798 -15.11 16.57 -53.95
C VAL A 798 -16.57 16.39 -54.31
N ASP A 799 -17.35 15.80 -53.40
CA ASP A 799 -18.81 15.77 -53.44
C ASP A 799 -19.41 16.61 -52.30
N ASN A 800 -20.40 17.44 -52.64
CA ASN A 800 -21.29 18.10 -51.69
C ASN A 800 -22.76 18.04 -52.13
N THR A 801 -23.09 17.21 -53.12
CA THR A 801 -24.41 17.15 -53.75
C THR A 801 -25.47 16.50 -52.86
N ALA A 802 -25.06 15.71 -51.87
CA ALA A 802 -25.91 15.20 -50.80
C ALA A 802 -26.29 16.28 -49.76
N SER A 803 -25.68 17.48 -49.82
CA SER A 803 -25.96 18.58 -48.90
C SER A 803 -27.32 19.23 -49.20
N ALA A 804 -28.26 19.11 -48.28
CA ALA A 804 -29.51 19.87 -48.31
C ALA A 804 -29.31 21.31 -47.76
N GLY A 805 -28.26 21.53 -46.96
CA GLY A 805 -27.88 22.83 -46.40
C GLY A 805 -26.76 23.54 -47.17
N VAL A 806 -26.50 24.80 -46.83
CA VAL A 806 -25.43 25.60 -47.44
C VAL A 806 -24.10 25.42 -46.72
N ILE A 807 -22.98 25.50 -47.46
CA ILE A 807 -21.63 25.64 -46.91
C ILE A 807 -21.22 27.11 -47.02
N THR A 808 -20.87 27.73 -45.90
CA THR A 808 -20.40 29.12 -45.84
C THR A 808 -18.87 29.14 -45.89
N LEU A 809 -18.31 29.93 -46.79
CA LEU A 809 -16.86 30.11 -46.88
C LEU A 809 -16.40 31.16 -45.86
N THR A 810 -15.27 30.96 -45.19
CA THR A 810 -14.75 31.91 -44.19
C THR A 810 -13.23 32.03 -44.22
N ASP A 811 -12.68 33.15 -43.73
CA ASP A 811 -11.25 33.30 -43.45
C ASP A 811 -10.89 32.99 -42.01
N THR A 812 -11.90 32.84 -41.15
CA THR A 812 -11.70 32.53 -39.74
C THR A 812 -11.36 31.06 -39.61
N LEU A 813 -10.14 30.76 -39.15
CA LEU A 813 -9.77 29.40 -38.81
C LEU A 813 -10.54 28.92 -37.56
N PRO A 814 -10.88 27.62 -37.48
CA PRO A 814 -11.40 27.05 -36.25
C PRO A 814 -10.43 27.26 -35.08
N PRO A 815 -10.92 27.45 -33.84
CA PRO A 815 -10.03 27.48 -32.69
C PRO A 815 -9.26 26.17 -32.57
N LEU A 816 -8.00 26.26 -32.15
CA LEU A 816 -7.19 25.07 -31.84
C LEU A 816 -7.50 24.57 -30.42
N PRO A 817 -7.35 23.26 -30.17
CA PRO A 817 -7.46 22.71 -28.82
C PRO A 817 -6.39 23.31 -27.89
N PRO A 818 -6.63 23.37 -26.56
CA PRO A 818 -5.60 23.75 -25.61
C PRO A 818 -4.43 22.76 -25.65
N VAL A 819 -3.21 23.24 -25.37
CA VAL A 819 -2.05 22.35 -25.22
C VAL A 819 -2.26 21.49 -23.98
N VAL A 820 -2.26 20.17 -24.14
CA VAL A 820 -2.34 19.23 -23.02
C VAL A 820 -0.98 19.16 -22.33
N ALA A 821 -0.96 19.43 -21.01
CA ALA A 821 0.26 19.39 -20.22
C ALA A 821 0.80 17.94 -20.12
N PRO A 822 2.12 17.72 -20.25
CA PRO A 822 2.72 16.39 -20.14
C PRO A 822 2.61 15.77 -18.74
#